data_AF-I7MIG4-F1
#
_entry.id   AF-I7MIG4-F1
#
_cell.length_a   1.000
_cell.length_b   1.000
_cell.length_c   1.000
_cell.angle_alpha   90.00
_cell.angle_beta   90.00
_cell.angle_gamma   90.00
#
_symmetry.space_group_name_H-M   'P 1'
#
loop_
_entity.id
_entity.type
_entity.pdbx_description
1 polymer ?
#
loop_
_entity_poly.entity_id
_entity_poly.type
_entity_poly.pdbx_seq_one_letter_code
_entity_poly.pdbx_strand_id
1 'polypeptide(L)'
;MKIIIQSLLVFTVCIIPLIIGECQHDSNEEIKRFQEEFSQQYFNSILPNHQNQNNLRKLQNSQDLQNIRVTLDFSYLDTLQLGITDKQKAYIQKISKIAAQFITKLIKVKPLTGNNIYGSNLRCIDIAVPINDQKIGVENSDLNLYIIYFNSGSSALANAASCFMNPVYQRPTFGRVSFNIGYLTNTNPNSFKFQLDLQVLLHEIIHVLGFSSDSMQYWIDPDTQKPYKLSGISKINTYQTIRGFKTLILTSKNVTDIARKHYNCSQIIGMQIENQGGSGSAGSHWERTVIMNELMTAQQVSIGATLSQFTIALLKDTGFWGDVNINIAGQILWGKNQGCDFYNQACQSSNKANFQEFVSSSSVEGCSLTNDGYGVGINDGFSDNCYYIQPYSNMLCTDLSNQNNSQTDLKLESYSTNSRCIMSTLTKPGMLGSFSSKSRCHESLCSSDFSTITITIKQLNMTIECNQPGQSKVINYNNKKIGDLECPKNFNYFCSNNQQCVNNCSSNGLCINKICHCAEGFTGVDCSISCNYFYENGSCVNNCSNGNFANPDKTCRSSCPDGYFGDTKTNQCQQCDFSCKQCNGPPSSSQSLQKNCTQCTLYKYLYSGNCLDQCPTGYYGDILSQECKKCGSGCLNCENSQKCIQCDSTIGLVLNQGICGSQNCDQFNNCNQCSAISKTCIDCKSGFYLINQNCVTPDQCGDGYYANKNNKLCEKCGDGCVKCSNLDLCNECAVGYRLTDGICTNCIFPCKKCDQINKSQCQMCESGYFLYQNSICVNKCPKNTYLDPVSQICYPCQKGCVDCQNQLKCNQCDEISGYYLFDNQQCVLKGDCFSPCLVCQDPKNPKICSKCQDSFSLQDNLCVQQCKSGYYSQKINGINTCLKCSDSCQQCSYQADKCSTCSNEKVLYNDKCLTQCPQDYIKSNNNICKKAYDDTINNSSKNLTICGFEKVYIIGFIIIIITTFI
;
A
#
# COMPACT_ATOMS: atom_id res chain seq x y z
N MET A 1 -14.37 83.91 16.23
CA MET A 1 -14.05 82.58 15.65
C MET A 1 -12.53 82.41 15.47
N LYS A 2 -11.78 82.21 16.55
CA LYS A 2 -10.32 81.93 16.50
C LYS A 2 -9.81 80.97 17.58
N ILE A 3 -10.55 80.80 18.68
CA ILE A 3 -10.21 79.87 19.78
C ILE A 3 -10.56 78.40 19.45
N ILE A 4 -11.59 78.15 18.63
CA ILE A 4 -12.02 76.79 18.24
C ILE A 4 -11.01 76.09 17.30
N ILE A 5 -10.17 76.86 16.58
CA ILE A 5 -9.18 76.31 15.63
C ILE A 5 -7.90 75.85 16.36
N GLN A 6 -7.66 76.30 17.59
CA GLN A 6 -6.43 76.00 18.34
C GLN A 6 -6.55 74.77 19.25
N SER A 7 -7.76 74.25 19.49
CA SER A 7 -8.00 72.98 20.21
C SER A 7 -7.99 71.74 19.31
N LEU A 8 -7.90 71.91 17.99
CA LEU A 8 -7.95 70.82 16.98
C LEU A 8 -6.55 70.42 16.45
N LEU A 9 -5.48 70.97 17.01
CA LEU A 9 -4.08 70.74 16.60
C LEU A 9 -3.23 69.99 17.63
N VAL A 10 -3.86 69.44 18.68
CA VAL A 10 -3.19 68.66 19.75
C VAL A 10 -3.75 67.23 19.86
N PHE A 11 -4.84 66.90 19.16
CA PHE A 11 -5.52 65.60 19.23
C PHE A 11 -5.19 64.60 18.10
N THR A 12 -4.22 64.93 17.24
CA THR A 12 -3.83 64.14 16.06
C THR A 12 -2.46 63.44 16.18
N VAL A 13 -1.93 63.30 17.40
CA VAL A 13 -0.60 62.70 17.66
C VAL A 13 -0.65 61.43 18.55
N CYS A 14 -1.77 61.16 19.25
CA CYS A 14 -1.82 60.12 20.30
C CYS A 14 -2.78 58.93 20.06
N ILE A 15 -3.39 58.77 18.88
CA ILE A 15 -4.27 57.61 18.57
C ILE A 15 -3.99 57.05 17.15
N ILE A 16 -2.72 56.84 16.82
CA ILE A 16 -2.28 55.96 15.73
C ILE A 16 -1.08 55.16 16.28
N PRO A 17 -1.36 54.09 17.05
CA PRO A 17 -1.16 52.76 16.46
C PRO A 17 -2.23 51.75 16.92
N LEU A 18 -3.24 51.50 16.08
CA LEU A 18 -4.24 50.43 16.31
C LEU A 18 -4.88 49.87 15.02
N ILE A 19 -4.33 50.21 13.85
CA ILE A 19 -4.83 49.79 12.52
C ILE A 19 -3.69 49.18 11.65
N ILE A 20 -2.45 49.19 12.15
CA ILE A 20 -1.34 48.41 11.57
C ILE A 20 -1.05 47.28 12.56
N GLY A 21 -1.26 46.04 12.14
CA GLY A 21 -0.84 44.86 12.89
C GLY A 21 0.65 44.67 12.69
N GLU A 22 1.48 45.28 13.54
CA GLU A 22 2.92 45.00 13.57
C GLU A 22 3.20 43.94 14.64
N CYS A 23 4.13 43.02 14.37
CA CYS A 23 4.62 42.11 15.41
C CYS A 23 5.54 42.87 16.38
N GLN A 24 4.93 43.46 17.41
CA GLN A 24 5.57 44.34 18.41
C GLN A 24 6.66 43.66 19.28
N HIS A 25 6.92 42.39 19.07
CA HIS A 25 8.01 41.63 19.69
C HIS A 25 9.32 41.80 18.94
N ASP A 26 9.30 41.56 17.63
CA ASP A 26 10.43 41.68 16.72
C ASP A 26 10.79 43.13 16.37
N SER A 27 9.83 44.07 16.48
CA SER A 27 10.04 45.50 16.19
C SER A 27 10.90 46.25 17.23
N ASN A 28 11.74 45.55 18.00
CA ASN A 28 12.55 46.12 19.06
C ASN A 28 13.82 46.77 18.49
N GLU A 29 13.87 48.11 18.48
CA GLU A 29 15.02 48.90 18.01
C GLU A 29 16.34 48.52 18.69
N GLU A 30 16.31 48.04 19.93
CA GLU A 30 17.51 47.61 20.64
C GLU A 30 18.06 46.27 20.14
N ILE A 31 17.19 45.35 19.72
CA ILE A 31 17.60 44.11 19.04
C ILE A 31 18.33 44.49 17.75
N LYS A 32 17.69 45.31 16.92
CA LYS A 32 18.24 45.71 15.61
C LYS A 32 19.57 46.46 15.75
N ARG A 33 19.63 47.48 16.60
CA ARG A 33 20.87 48.24 16.90
C ARG A 33 21.97 47.30 17.42
N PHE A 34 21.63 46.32 18.26
CA PHE A 34 22.57 45.31 18.72
C PHE A 34 23.07 44.41 17.57
N GLN A 35 22.20 43.93 16.66
CA GLN A 35 22.64 43.14 15.51
C GLN A 35 23.56 43.94 14.58
N GLU A 36 23.26 45.22 14.36
CA GLU A 36 24.12 46.12 13.57
C GLU A 36 25.51 46.30 14.22
N GLU A 37 25.59 46.61 15.51
CA GLU A 37 26.85 46.67 16.29
C GLU A 37 27.60 45.32 16.29
N PHE A 38 26.89 44.23 16.53
CA PHE A 38 27.45 42.88 16.66
C PHE A 38 28.00 42.34 15.33
N SER A 39 27.34 42.62 14.20
CA SER A 39 27.76 42.14 12.87
C SER A 39 29.19 42.56 12.53
N GLN A 40 29.55 43.81 12.84
CA GLN A 40 30.88 44.36 12.58
C GLN A 40 31.94 43.70 13.47
N GLN A 41 31.64 43.53 14.76
CA GLN A 41 32.52 42.83 15.70
C GLN A 41 32.77 41.38 15.26
N TYR A 42 31.69 40.66 14.90
CA TYR A 42 31.77 39.28 14.43
C TYR A 42 32.64 39.15 13.18
N PHE A 43 32.35 39.91 12.11
CA PHE A 43 33.10 39.76 10.85
C PHE A 43 34.56 40.23 10.93
N ASN A 44 34.89 41.13 11.85
CA ASN A 44 36.28 41.49 12.17
C ASN A 44 37.02 40.41 12.98
N SER A 45 36.29 39.57 13.74
CA SER A 45 36.88 38.49 14.55
C SER A 45 37.26 37.23 13.76
N ILE A 46 36.80 37.09 12.52
CA ILE A 46 37.09 35.92 11.65
C ILE A 46 38.52 36.03 11.10
N LEU A 47 39.50 35.62 11.91
CA LEU A 47 40.92 35.62 11.55
C LEU A 47 41.20 34.71 10.33
N PRO A 48 42.03 35.15 9.35
CA PRO A 48 42.34 34.35 8.17
C PRO A 48 42.97 32.98 8.45
N ASN A 49 43.68 32.79 9.58
CA ASN A 49 44.55 31.63 9.77
C ASN A 49 43.91 30.43 10.50
N HIS A 50 42.64 30.51 10.92
CA HIS A 50 41.91 29.33 11.44
C HIS A 50 41.35 28.41 10.35
N GLN A 51 41.62 28.69 9.07
CA GLN A 51 41.06 28.02 7.88
C GLN A 51 41.54 26.57 7.62
N ASN A 52 42.17 25.86 8.56
CA ASN A 52 42.83 24.56 8.28
C ASN A 52 42.34 23.34 9.10
N GLN A 53 41.26 23.43 9.88
CA GLN A 53 40.79 22.26 10.69
C GLN A 53 39.28 21.94 10.72
N ASN A 54 38.36 22.81 10.28
CA ASN A 54 36.91 22.49 10.29
C ASN A 54 36.11 23.14 9.11
N ASN A 55 36.67 23.20 7.90
CA ASN A 55 36.06 23.88 6.73
C ASN A 55 34.92 23.08 6.05
N LEU A 56 33.85 22.72 6.75
CA LEU A 56 32.67 22.10 6.13
C LEU A 56 31.34 22.59 6.73
N ARG A 57 30.41 22.93 5.83
CA ARG A 57 28.96 23.07 6.05
C ARG A 57 28.46 21.78 6.68
N LYS A 58 28.03 21.86 7.94
CA LYS A 58 27.98 20.70 8.85
C LYS A 58 26.96 19.62 8.49
N LEU A 59 26.05 19.92 7.56
CA LEU A 59 25.19 18.97 6.86
C LEU A 59 25.94 17.82 6.13
N GLN A 60 27.24 17.97 5.85
CA GLN A 60 27.99 17.07 4.95
C GLN A 60 28.88 16.03 5.65
N ASN A 61 29.23 16.21 6.94
CA ASN A 61 30.00 15.23 7.71
C ASN A 61 29.20 14.75 8.93
N SER A 62 28.75 13.49 8.89
CA SER A 62 27.86 12.89 9.90
C SER A 62 28.55 12.35 11.16
N GLN A 63 29.88 12.33 11.20
CA GLN A 63 30.62 11.81 12.34
C GLN A 63 30.47 12.72 13.57
N ASP A 64 30.17 12.10 14.71
CA ASP A 64 30.02 12.70 16.04
C ASP A 64 28.94 13.79 16.19
N LEU A 65 27.89 13.76 15.34
CA LEU A 65 26.70 14.59 15.53
C LEU A 65 25.85 14.10 16.72
N GLN A 66 25.61 14.98 17.69
CA GLN A 66 24.78 14.74 18.87
C GLN A 66 23.62 15.75 18.94
N ASN A 67 22.60 15.45 19.73
CA ASN A 67 21.49 16.38 20.00
C ASN A 67 22.00 17.64 20.71
N ILE A 68 21.47 18.82 20.36
CA ILE A 68 21.96 20.10 20.91
C ILE A 68 21.68 20.22 22.42
N ARG A 69 22.71 20.60 23.17
CA ARG A 69 22.61 20.88 24.61
C ARG A 69 22.18 22.33 24.81
N VAL A 70 20.90 22.55 25.15
CA VAL A 70 20.37 23.89 25.43
C VAL A 70 20.38 24.15 26.94
N THR A 71 21.10 25.18 27.37
CA THR A 71 21.12 25.64 28.76
C THR A 71 20.26 26.91 28.92
N LEU A 72 19.69 27.08 30.11
CA LEU A 72 18.77 28.17 30.43
C LEU A 72 19.28 28.90 31.68
N ASP A 73 19.61 30.17 31.56
CA ASP A 73 19.89 31.03 32.70
C ASP A 73 18.62 31.78 33.12
N PHE A 74 18.20 31.58 34.36
CA PHE A 74 17.04 32.23 34.98
C PHE A 74 17.41 33.29 36.02
N SER A 75 18.70 33.61 36.19
CA SER A 75 19.19 34.57 37.20
C SER A 75 18.54 35.95 37.07
N TYR A 76 18.32 36.41 35.83
CA TYR A 76 17.66 37.67 35.51
C TYR A 76 16.20 37.77 35.96
N LEU A 77 15.54 36.63 36.24
CA LEU A 77 14.18 36.65 36.81
C LEU A 77 14.16 37.25 38.23
N ASP A 78 15.28 37.19 38.96
CA ASP A 78 15.42 37.78 40.31
C ASP A 78 16.02 39.19 40.29
N THR A 79 16.85 39.55 39.30
CA THR A 79 17.62 40.81 39.33
C THR A 79 16.90 42.02 38.76
N LEU A 80 15.97 41.86 37.81
CA LEU A 80 15.35 42.98 37.08
C LEU A 80 14.27 43.73 37.88
N GLN A 81 13.70 43.10 38.91
CA GLN A 81 12.72 43.68 39.86
C GLN A 81 11.49 44.42 39.27
N LEU A 82 11.08 44.16 38.03
CA LEU A 82 9.96 44.86 37.35
C LEU A 82 8.54 44.39 37.81
N GLY A 83 8.41 43.89 39.04
CA GLY A 83 7.13 43.46 39.62
C GLY A 83 6.66 42.04 39.22
N ILE A 84 7.57 41.14 38.82
CA ILE A 84 7.24 39.73 38.57
C ILE A 84 6.76 39.02 39.85
N THR A 85 5.79 38.12 39.70
CA THR A 85 5.30 37.25 40.78
C THR A 85 5.95 35.86 40.74
N ASP A 86 6.04 35.18 41.89
CA ASP A 86 6.57 33.81 41.96
C ASP A 86 5.85 32.83 41.01
N LYS A 87 4.55 33.03 40.80
CA LYS A 87 3.75 32.23 39.85
C LYS A 87 4.17 32.47 38.39
N GLN A 88 4.44 33.72 38.01
CA GLN A 88 4.96 34.05 36.68
C GLN A 88 6.36 33.49 36.50
N LYS A 89 7.23 33.63 37.50
CA LYS A 89 8.58 33.05 37.52
C LYS A 89 8.54 31.53 37.33
N ALA A 90 7.71 30.82 38.11
CA ALA A 90 7.53 29.38 37.98
C ALA A 90 6.94 28.96 36.62
N TYR A 91 6.00 29.74 36.07
CA TYR A 91 5.44 29.50 34.73
C TYR A 91 6.51 29.64 33.64
N ILE A 92 7.24 30.76 33.62
CA ILE A 92 8.36 31.04 32.70
C ILE A 92 9.42 29.92 32.78
N GLN A 93 9.79 29.49 33.99
CA GLN A 93 10.73 28.38 34.19
C GLN A 93 10.19 27.05 33.64
N LYS A 94 8.91 26.72 33.85
CA LYS A 94 8.30 25.49 33.34
C LYS A 94 8.26 25.45 31.82
N ILE A 95 7.75 26.51 31.20
CA ILE A 95 7.56 26.57 29.74
C ILE A 95 8.90 26.64 28.99
N SER A 96 9.88 27.38 29.52
CA SER A 96 11.23 27.46 28.93
C SER A 96 11.96 26.11 28.97
N LYS A 97 11.83 25.34 30.06
CA LYS A 97 12.40 23.98 30.13
C LYS A 97 11.81 23.03 29.09
N ILE A 98 10.50 23.10 28.86
CA ILE A 98 9.81 22.27 27.85
C ILE A 98 10.21 22.71 26.43
N ALA A 99 10.34 24.02 26.17
CA ALA A 99 10.87 24.54 24.92
C ALA A 99 12.31 24.07 24.66
N ALA A 100 13.22 24.16 25.63
CA ALA A 100 14.59 23.66 25.51
C ALA A 100 14.65 22.15 25.18
N GLN A 101 13.82 21.33 25.85
CA GLN A 101 13.70 19.89 25.55
C GLN A 101 13.21 19.60 24.12
N PHE A 102 12.43 20.49 23.51
CA PHE A 102 12.07 20.39 22.10
C PHE A 102 13.23 20.76 21.18
N ILE A 103 13.95 21.85 21.45
CA ILE A 103 15.11 22.25 20.64
C ILE A 103 16.20 21.16 20.65
N THR A 104 16.45 20.51 21.80
CA THR A 104 17.30 19.31 21.89
C THR A 104 16.85 18.16 20.99
N LYS A 105 15.54 18.00 20.73
CA LYS A 105 14.99 17.00 19.81
C LYS A 105 14.92 17.48 18.35
N LEU A 106 14.93 18.79 18.13
CA LEU A 106 14.88 19.44 16.81
C LEU A 106 16.24 19.44 16.11
N ILE A 107 17.33 19.68 16.84
CA ILE A 107 18.63 20.02 16.25
C ILE A 107 19.72 19.04 16.68
N LYS A 108 20.51 18.60 15.70
CA LYS A 108 21.81 17.95 15.91
C LYS A 108 22.97 18.88 15.56
N VAL A 109 24.05 18.78 16.32
CA VAL A 109 25.27 19.57 16.22
C VAL A 109 26.51 18.69 16.39
N LYS A 110 27.64 19.13 15.83
CA LYS A 110 28.95 18.83 16.43
C LYS A 110 29.03 19.64 17.74
N PRO A 111 29.14 19.01 18.93
CA PRO A 111 29.12 19.73 20.20
C PRO A 111 30.29 20.71 20.36
N LEU A 112 30.12 21.72 21.20
CA LEU A 112 31.20 22.58 21.66
C LEU A 112 32.18 21.78 22.54
N THR A 113 33.47 21.93 22.23
CA THR A 113 34.61 21.39 23.00
C THR A 113 34.89 22.26 24.22
N GLY A 114 34.62 21.73 25.42
CA GLY A 114 34.71 22.49 26.67
C GLY A 114 33.46 23.32 26.92
N ASN A 115 33.60 24.42 27.68
CA ASN A 115 32.49 25.29 28.04
C ASN A 115 32.11 26.24 26.89
N ASN A 116 30.83 26.61 26.84
CA ASN A 116 30.31 27.64 25.95
C ASN A 116 30.69 29.02 26.51
N ILE A 117 31.74 29.64 25.97
CA ILE A 117 32.27 30.93 26.42
C ILE A 117 31.66 32.07 25.59
N TYR A 118 31.15 33.11 26.25
CA TYR A 118 30.68 34.33 25.61
C TYR A 118 31.86 35.18 25.13
N GLY A 119 31.73 35.79 23.95
CA GLY A 119 32.80 36.61 23.36
C GLY A 119 33.07 37.93 24.08
N SER A 120 33.95 38.76 23.51
CA SER A 120 34.43 40.02 24.11
C SER A 120 33.43 41.18 24.15
N ASN A 121 32.12 40.93 23.98
CA ASN A 121 31.07 41.94 24.14
C ASN A 121 30.50 41.85 25.56
N LEU A 122 30.30 42.99 26.22
CA LEU A 122 29.79 43.06 27.59
C LEU A 122 28.26 42.96 27.68
N ARG A 123 27.55 43.06 26.54
CA ARG A 123 26.09 43.02 26.45
C ARG A 123 25.60 41.87 25.58
N CYS A 124 24.43 41.37 25.93
CA CYS A 124 23.59 40.50 25.12
C CYS A 124 22.27 41.25 24.91
N ILE A 125 22.21 42.08 23.86
CA ILE A 125 21.13 43.03 23.58
C ILE A 125 21.01 44.09 24.70
N ASP A 126 20.06 43.92 25.63
CA ASP A 126 19.70 44.82 26.72
C ASP A 126 20.36 44.46 28.05
N ILE A 127 20.71 43.19 28.27
CA ILE A 127 21.35 42.73 29.50
C ILE A 127 22.89 42.79 29.44
N ALA A 128 23.51 43.09 30.57
CA ALA A 128 24.94 42.90 30.79
C ALA A 128 25.23 41.41 31.05
N VAL A 129 26.20 40.85 30.34
CA VAL A 129 26.53 39.40 30.36
C VAL A 129 27.32 39.04 31.61
N PRO A 130 27.08 37.88 32.26
CA PRO A 130 27.82 37.48 33.46
C PRO A 130 29.33 37.34 33.19
N ILE A 131 30.16 37.85 34.10
CA ILE A 131 31.63 37.77 33.99
C ILE A 131 32.12 36.31 33.97
N ASN A 132 31.38 35.38 34.60
CA ASN A 132 31.69 33.96 34.57
C ASN A 132 31.49 33.37 33.16
N ASP A 133 30.44 33.77 32.44
CA ASP A 133 30.16 33.26 31.09
C ASP A 133 31.21 33.74 30.07
N GLN A 134 31.81 34.91 30.31
CA GLN A 134 32.92 35.45 29.52
C GLN A 134 34.30 34.83 29.83
N LYS A 135 34.51 34.31 31.06
CA LYS A 135 35.84 33.85 31.55
C LYS A 135 35.96 32.34 31.75
N ILE A 136 34.88 31.70 32.18
CA ILE A 136 34.77 30.27 32.50
C ILE A 136 33.86 29.59 31.47
N GLY A 137 32.82 30.30 31.01
CA GLY A 137 31.80 29.77 30.11
C GLY A 137 30.80 28.83 30.79
N VAL A 138 29.68 28.61 30.12
CA VAL A 138 28.61 27.71 30.58
C VAL A 138 29.00 26.27 30.26
N GLU A 139 29.10 25.41 31.28
CA GLU A 139 29.38 23.99 31.09
C GLU A 139 28.25 23.26 30.35
N ASN A 140 28.58 22.16 29.68
CA ASN A 140 27.62 21.27 29.01
C ASN A 140 26.63 21.97 28.06
N SER A 141 27.01 23.12 27.50
CA SER A 141 26.16 23.96 26.65
C SER A 141 26.63 23.96 25.20
N ASP A 142 25.69 23.98 24.26
CA ASP A 142 25.91 24.31 22.84
C ASP A 142 25.17 25.59 22.42
N LEU A 143 24.10 25.92 23.14
CA LEU A 143 23.32 27.14 23.06
C LEU A 143 22.84 27.50 24.48
N ASN A 144 23.22 28.67 24.99
CA ASN A 144 22.69 29.21 26.24
C ASN A 144 21.62 30.28 25.96
N LEU A 145 20.49 30.22 26.66
CA LEU A 145 19.43 31.22 26.58
C LEU A 145 19.33 31.97 27.91
N TYR A 146 19.56 33.27 27.89
CA TYR A 146 19.24 34.15 29.01
C TYR A 146 17.73 34.40 29.02
N ILE A 147 17.06 33.96 30.08
CA ILE A 147 15.62 34.08 30.26
C ILE A 147 15.32 35.29 31.15
N ILE A 148 14.83 36.35 30.52
CA ILE A 148 14.60 37.67 31.12
C ILE A 148 13.11 38.05 31.01
N TYR A 149 12.73 39.21 31.53
CA TYR A 149 11.36 39.70 31.42
C TYR A 149 11.27 41.22 31.32
N PHE A 150 10.17 41.69 30.74
CA PHE A 150 9.75 43.08 30.66
C PHE A 150 8.25 43.19 30.99
N ASN A 151 7.76 44.40 31.26
CA ASN A 151 6.37 44.65 31.60
C ASN A 151 5.77 45.67 30.62
N SER A 152 4.84 45.23 29.78
CA SER A 152 4.20 46.05 28.75
C SER A 152 2.72 45.70 28.58
N GLY A 153 1.90 46.71 28.26
CA GLY A 153 0.51 46.52 27.86
C GLY A 153 0.32 45.92 26.45
N SER A 154 1.40 45.60 25.74
CA SER A 154 1.35 44.90 24.45
C SER A 154 0.77 43.49 24.58
N SER A 155 0.14 43.00 23.51
CA SER A 155 -0.40 41.65 23.38
C SER A 155 0.65 40.58 23.03
N ALA A 156 1.93 40.96 22.85
CA ALA A 156 3.02 40.01 22.65
C ALA A 156 3.36 39.25 23.95
N LEU A 157 3.61 37.94 23.83
CA LEU A 157 4.02 37.07 24.95
C LEU A 157 5.50 37.25 25.34
N ALA A 158 6.38 37.34 24.34
CA ALA A 158 7.83 37.41 24.52
C ALA A 158 8.48 38.12 23.31
N ASN A 159 9.81 38.26 23.31
CA ASN A 159 10.65 38.54 22.13
C ASN A 159 12.02 37.86 22.30
N ALA A 160 12.67 37.39 21.23
CA ALA A 160 14.02 36.81 21.32
C ALA A 160 14.93 37.03 20.10
N ALA A 161 16.25 37.03 20.34
CA ALA A 161 17.26 37.02 19.29
C ALA A 161 18.58 36.39 19.74
N SER A 162 19.40 35.95 18.78
CA SER A 162 20.78 35.51 19.02
C SER A 162 21.66 36.70 19.40
N CYS A 163 22.43 36.59 20.48
CA CYS A 163 23.36 37.65 20.91
C CYS A 163 24.84 37.26 20.81
N PHE A 164 25.17 35.98 20.59
CA PHE A 164 26.52 35.59 20.21
C PHE A 164 26.54 34.50 19.12
N MET A 165 27.16 34.85 17.99
CA MET A 165 27.56 33.96 16.91
C MET A 165 29.01 33.52 17.15
N ASN A 166 29.25 32.23 17.40
CA ASN A 166 30.59 31.73 17.72
C ASN A 166 31.46 31.65 16.44
N PRO A 167 32.63 32.31 16.36
CA PRO A 167 33.42 32.38 15.12
C PRO A 167 34.11 31.08 14.73
N VAL A 168 34.35 30.16 15.67
CA VAL A 168 34.96 28.84 15.40
C VAL A 168 33.89 27.85 14.94
N TYR A 169 32.72 27.87 15.58
CA TYR A 169 31.63 26.95 15.29
C TYR A 169 30.64 27.48 14.23
N GLN A 170 30.71 28.76 13.88
CA GLN A 170 29.91 29.44 12.86
C GLN A 170 28.40 29.17 13.01
N ARG A 171 27.90 29.37 14.23
CA ARG A 171 26.48 29.25 14.62
C ARG A 171 26.19 30.09 15.87
N PRO A 172 24.91 30.42 16.16
CA PRO A 172 24.52 30.96 17.46
C PRO A 172 24.92 30.01 18.59
N THR A 173 25.53 30.54 19.66
CA THR A 173 25.73 29.79 20.93
C THR A 173 25.24 30.55 22.16
N PHE A 174 24.83 31.81 22.03
CA PHE A 174 24.02 32.51 23.04
C PHE A 174 22.87 33.29 22.40
N GLY A 175 21.74 33.33 23.11
CA GLY A 175 20.60 34.21 22.81
C GLY A 175 19.92 34.69 24.08
N ARG A 176 18.97 35.61 23.92
CA ARG A 176 18.15 36.15 25.01
C ARG A 176 16.67 36.03 24.63
N VAL A 177 15.85 35.59 25.59
CA VAL A 177 14.38 35.52 25.47
C VAL A 177 13.79 36.42 26.56
N SER A 178 12.99 37.40 26.19
CA SER A 178 12.37 38.37 27.10
C SER A 178 10.87 38.17 27.16
N PHE A 179 10.33 37.72 28.30
CA PHE A 179 8.89 37.48 28.49
C PHE A 179 8.15 38.76 28.92
N ASN A 180 6.97 39.01 28.36
CA ASN A 180 6.09 40.09 28.79
C ASN A 180 5.23 39.65 30.00
N ILE A 181 5.59 40.08 31.21
CA ILE A 181 4.79 39.77 32.40
C ILE A 181 3.44 40.52 32.45
N GLY A 182 3.27 41.57 31.64
CA GLY A 182 1.98 42.25 31.44
C GLY A 182 0.98 41.38 30.67
N TYR A 183 1.47 40.46 29.82
CA TYR A 183 0.67 39.45 29.15
C TYR A 183 0.38 38.23 30.05
N LEU A 184 1.38 37.79 30.83
CA LEU A 184 1.32 36.63 31.73
C LEU A 184 0.50 36.87 33.02
N THR A 185 -0.73 37.37 32.88
CA THR A 185 -1.67 37.61 33.99
C THR A 185 -2.28 36.31 34.52
N ASN A 186 -2.64 35.37 33.63
CA ASN A 186 -3.05 34.02 34.03
C ASN A 186 -1.84 33.08 34.10
N THR A 187 -1.46 32.70 35.32
CA THR A 187 -0.33 31.79 35.61
C THR A 187 -0.73 30.32 35.77
N ASN A 188 -2.03 30.01 35.76
CA ASN A 188 -2.58 28.66 35.68
C ASN A 188 -3.46 28.53 34.41
N PRO A 189 -2.89 28.65 33.19
CA PRO A 189 -3.65 28.49 31.96
C PRO A 189 -4.19 27.06 31.79
N ASN A 190 -5.32 26.94 31.08
CA ASN A 190 -5.78 25.64 30.58
C ASN A 190 -4.76 25.07 29.58
N SER A 191 -4.81 23.77 29.30
CA SER A 191 -3.78 23.12 28.47
C SER A 191 -3.78 23.61 27.02
N PHE A 192 -4.89 24.12 26.50
CA PHE A 192 -4.92 24.81 25.21
C PHE A 192 -4.09 26.11 25.24
N LYS A 193 -4.32 27.01 26.20
CA LYS A 193 -3.54 28.25 26.34
C LYS A 193 -2.07 27.98 26.64
N PHE A 194 -1.74 26.93 27.41
CA PHE A 194 -0.35 26.52 27.60
C PHE A 194 0.34 26.13 26.28
N GLN A 195 -0.30 25.36 25.40
CA GLN A 195 0.31 25.01 24.11
C GLN A 195 0.42 26.25 23.19
N LEU A 196 -0.54 27.19 23.22
CA LEU A 196 -0.43 28.45 22.49
C LEU A 196 0.78 29.30 22.97
N ASP A 197 1.03 29.37 24.28
CA ASP A 197 2.20 30.07 24.82
C ASP A 197 3.51 29.35 24.45
N LEU A 198 3.50 28.03 24.48
CA LEU A 198 4.66 27.22 24.13
C LEU A 198 4.99 27.32 22.64
N GLN A 199 3.99 27.40 21.78
CA GLN A 199 4.17 27.67 20.34
C GLN A 199 4.82 29.03 20.10
N VAL A 200 4.33 30.10 20.72
CA VAL A 200 4.96 31.43 20.56
C VAL A 200 6.37 31.44 21.13
N LEU A 201 6.62 30.82 22.29
CA LEU A 201 8.00 30.68 22.80
C LEU A 201 8.93 29.91 21.85
N LEU A 202 8.42 28.90 21.14
CA LEU A 202 9.20 28.17 20.13
C LEU A 202 9.45 29.01 18.87
N HIS A 203 8.50 29.85 18.46
CA HIS A 203 8.67 30.85 17.40
C HIS A 203 9.80 31.83 17.76
N GLU A 204 9.78 32.43 18.95
CA GLU A 204 10.85 33.29 19.45
C GLU A 204 12.23 32.61 19.39
N ILE A 205 12.33 31.37 19.86
CA ILE A 205 13.60 30.62 19.86
C ILE A 205 14.05 30.28 18.43
N ILE A 206 13.16 30.20 17.44
CA ILE A 206 13.54 29.98 16.04
C ILE A 206 14.21 31.22 15.42
N HIS A 207 13.88 32.44 15.86
CA HIS A 207 14.67 33.64 15.54
C HIS A 207 16.09 33.56 16.12
N VAL A 208 16.24 33.07 17.36
CA VAL A 208 17.57 32.78 17.98
C VAL A 208 18.34 31.72 17.19
N LEU A 209 17.66 30.75 16.58
CA LEU A 209 18.26 29.67 15.80
C LEU A 209 18.58 30.05 14.34
N GLY A 210 18.29 31.29 13.93
CA GLY A 210 18.72 31.84 12.65
C GLY A 210 17.63 32.06 11.60
N PHE A 211 16.34 32.09 11.97
CA PHE A 211 15.32 32.64 11.07
C PHE A 211 15.07 34.12 11.38
N SER A 212 15.86 35.00 10.77
CA SER A 212 15.55 36.44 10.70
C SER A 212 16.31 37.09 9.56
N SER A 213 15.81 38.22 9.05
CA SER A 213 16.50 39.01 8.02
C SER A 213 17.92 39.40 8.46
N ASP A 214 18.10 39.84 9.71
CA ASP A 214 19.40 40.17 10.29
C ASP A 214 20.35 38.98 10.44
N SER A 215 19.84 37.75 10.59
CA SER A 215 20.69 36.56 10.76
C SER A 215 21.11 35.89 9.45
N MET A 216 20.39 36.12 8.34
CA MET A 216 20.71 35.60 7.00
C MET A 216 22.13 35.96 6.52
N GLN A 217 22.68 37.10 6.96
CA GLN A 217 24.07 37.48 6.64
C GLN A 217 25.12 36.55 7.26
N TYR A 218 24.79 35.84 8.33
CA TYR A 218 25.68 34.90 9.01
C TYR A 218 25.57 33.47 8.45
N TRP A 219 24.49 33.14 7.73
CA TRP A 219 24.27 31.81 7.15
C TRP A 219 25.44 31.39 6.24
N ILE A 220 25.73 30.09 6.20
CA ILE A 220 26.92 29.56 5.54
C ILE A 220 26.65 29.24 4.07
N ASP A 221 27.33 30.01 3.21
CA ASP A 221 27.36 29.83 1.76
C ASP A 221 27.92 28.43 1.41
N PRO A 222 27.16 27.58 0.68
CA PRO A 222 27.58 26.23 0.34
C PRO A 222 28.73 26.20 -0.66
N ASP A 223 28.94 27.26 -1.44
CA ASP A 223 30.02 27.33 -2.43
C ASP A 223 31.33 27.74 -1.76
N THR A 224 31.28 28.73 -0.86
CA THR A 224 32.47 29.35 -0.25
C THR A 224 32.80 28.86 1.16
N GLN A 225 31.91 28.07 1.78
CA GLN A 225 32.05 27.47 3.11
C GLN A 225 32.26 28.52 4.23
N LYS A 226 31.70 29.72 4.01
CA LYS A 226 31.86 30.94 4.84
C LYS A 226 30.51 31.66 4.95
N PRO A 227 30.32 32.57 5.93
CA PRO A 227 29.10 33.38 6.00
C PRO A 227 28.90 34.24 4.75
N TYR A 228 27.67 34.37 4.24
CA TYR A 228 27.36 35.19 3.05
C TYR A 228 27.80 36.65 3.18
N LYS A 229 27.65 37.23 4.39
CA LYS A 229 27.70 38.69 4.67
C LYS A 229 26.61 39.46 3.91
N LEU A 230 26.41 40.73 4.26
CA LEU A 230 25.49 41.63 3.56
C LEU A 230 25.78 41.71 2.04
N SER A 231 27.05 41.59 1.64
CA SER A 231 27.47 41.60 0.23
C SER A 231 27.11 40.33 -0.56
N GLY A 232 26.89 39.19 0.11
CA GLY A 232 26.58 37.91 -0.53
C GLY A 232 25.12 37.47 -0.38
N ILE A 233 24.32 38.18 0.42
CA ILE A 233 22.93 37.80 0.75
C ILE A 233 22.01 37.70 -0.49
N SER A 234 22.34 38.41 -1.58
CA SER A 234 21.66 38.33 -2.87
C SER A 234 21.81 36.97 -3.59
N LYS A 235 22.67 36.06 -3.12
CA LYS A 235 22.69 34.65 -3.55
C LYS A 235 21.45 33.87 -3.11
N ILE A 236 20.84 34.25 -1.99
CA ILE A 236 19.69 33.56 -1.39
C ILE A 236 18.42 34.40 -1.34
N ASN A 237 18.52 35.72 -1.50
CA ASN A 237 17.41 36.66 -1.38
C ASN A 237 17.20 37.42 -2.70
N THR A 238 16.01 37.30 -3.30
CA THR A 238 15.58 38.10 -4.45
C THR A 238 14.21 38.71 -4.21
N TYR A 239 13.87 39.81 -4.86
CA TYR A 239 12.58 40.49 -4.72
C TYR A 239 11.72 40.31 -5.96
N GLN A 240 10.43 40.08 -5.77
CA GLN A 240 9.43 40.04 -6.83
C GLN A 240 8.19 40.85 -6.44
N THR A 241 7.46 41.38 -7.42
CA THR A 241 6.15 41.95 -7.17
C THR A 241 5.10 40.85 -7.24
N ILE A 242 4.53 40.47 -6.10
CA ILE A 242 3.53 39.41 -5.98
C ILE A 242 2.28 40.01 -5.31
N ARG A 243 1.09 39.72 -5.86
CA ARG A 243 -0.23 40.18 -5.33
C ARG A 243 -0.37 41.71 -5.12
N GLY A 244 0.52 42.50 -5.74
CA GLY A 244 0.60 43.97 -5.62
C GLY A 244 1.74 44.47 -4.72
N PHE A 245 2.37 43.59 -3.94
CA PHE A 245 3.38 43.93 -2.93
C PHE A 245 4.79 43.53 -3.35
N LYS A 246 5.82 44.13 -2.74
CA LYS A 246 7.24 43.83 -3.00
C LYS A 246 7.72 42.72 -2.05
N THR A 247 7.34 41.49 -2.35
CA THR A 247 7.65 40.30 -1.55
C THR A 247 9.12 39.89 -1.67
N LEU A 248 9.73 39.50 -0.55
CA LEU A 248 11.05 38.87 -0.53
C LEU A 248 10.90 37.36 -0.79
N ILE A 249 11.73 36.82 -1.68
CA ILE A 249 11.76 35.39 -2.03
C ILE A 249 13.08 34.80 -1.55
N LEU A 250 13.00 33.83 -0.63
CA LEU A 250 14.12 33.06 -0.13
C LEU A 250 14.39 31.86 -1.06
N THR A 251 15.42 31.95 -1.88
CA THR A 251 15.81 30.99 -2.92
C THR A 251 16.82 29.95 -2.44
N SER A 252 16.92 29.71 -1.13
CA SER A 252 17.82 28.70 -0.57
C SER A 252 17.37 27.28 -0.95
N LYS A 253 18.32 26.34 -1.08
CA LYS A 253 18.09 25.06 -1.76
C LYS A 253 16.94 24.24 -1.16
N ASN A 254 17.01 23.91 0.13
CA ASN A 254 16.04 23.01 0.74
C ASN A 254 14.67 23.69 0.86
N VAL A 255 14.63 24.99 1.17
CA VAL A 255 13.40 25.79 1.17
C VAL A 255 12.71 25.75 -0.20
N THR A 256 13.47 25.96 -1.28
CA THR A 256 12.97 25.89 -2.67
C THR A 256 12.46 24.50 -3.02
N ASP A 257 13.19 23.44 -2.65
CA ASP A 257 12.79 22.06 -2.90
C ASP A 257 11.52 21.67 -2.13
N ILE A 258 11.33 22.16 -0.90
CA ILE A 258 10.09 21.99 -0.14
C ILE A 258 8.94 22.77 -0.79
N ALA A 259 9.13 24.04 -1.15
CA ALA A 259 8.09 24.85 -1.77
C ALA A 259 7.59 24.23 -3.08
N ARG A 260 8.50 23.84 -3.99
CA ARG A 260 8.16 23.14 -5.25
C ARG A 260 7.30 21.90 -5.03
N LYS A 261 7.67 21.06 -4.05
CA LYS A 261 6.98 19.79 -3.76
C LYS A 261 5.76 19.95 -2.86
N HIS A 262 5.59 21.08 -2.18
CA HIS A 262 4.40 21.42 -1.40
C HIS A 262 3.26 21.94 -2.28
N TYR A 263 3.53 22.95 -3.10
CA TYR A 263 2.53 23.51 -4.02
C TYR A 263 2.35 22.66 -5.30
N ASN A 264 3.18 21.62 -5.52
CA ASN A 264 3.25 20.87 -6.77
C ASN A 264 3.51 21.78 -7.99
N CYS A 265 4.53 22.63 -7.88
CA CYS A 265 4.92 23.60 -8.91
C CYS A 265 6.44 23.64 -9.08
N SER A 266 6.96 23.08 -10.16
CA SER A 266 8.41 23.07 -10.47
C SER A 266 8.98 24.47 -10.78
N GLN A 267 8.14 25.41 -11.21
CA GLN A 267 8.54 26.77 -11.59
C GLN A 267 8.89 27.67 -10.40
N ILE A 268 8.55 27.28 -9.17
CA ILE A 268 8.90 28.02 -7.95
C ILE A 268 10.43 28.16 -7.85
N ILE A 269 10.92 29.36 -7.54
CA ILE A 269 12.36 29.67 -7.40
C ILE A 269 12.84 29.78 -5.95
N GLY A 270 11.92 29.82 -4.99
CA GLY A 270 12.16 30.02 -3.56
C GLY A 270 10.84 30.09 -2.80
N MET A 271 10.86 30.39 -1.51
CA MET A 271 9.63 30.59 -0.72
C MET A 271 9.39 32.08 -0.44
N GLN A 272 8.13 32.48 -0.37
CA GLN A 272 7.73 33.85 -0.02
C GLN A 272 7.95 34.11 1.47
N ILE A 273 8.67 35.19 1.75
CA ILE A 273 8.91 35.77 3.08
C ILE A 273 7.94 36.94 3.23
N GLU A 274 7.40 37.09 4.44
CA GLU A 274 6.41 38.09 4.84
C GLU A 274 6.75 39.50 4.33
N ASN A 275 5.73 40.20 3.86
CA ASN A 275 5.83 41.47 3.16
C ASN A 275 5.11 42.64 3.87
N GLN A 276 4.23 42.33 4.84
CA GLN A 276 3.40 43.29 5.58
C GLN A 276 3.88 43.46 7.04
N GLY A 277 3.18 44.26 7.85
CA GLY A 277 3.44 44.42 9.31
C GLY A 277 4.74 45.13 9.75
N GLY A 278 5.40 45.86 8.85
CA GLY A 278 6.57 46.69 9.21
C GLY A 278 7.84 45.88 9.51
N SER A 279 8.85 46.52 10.11
CA SER A 279 10.16 45.90 10.35
C SER A 279 10.17 44.85 11.47
N GLY A 280 9.08 44.72 12.23
CA GLY A 280 8.87 43.61 13.16
C GLY A 280 8.27 42.36 12.51
N SER A 281 7.91 42.39 11.21
CA SER A 281 7.26 41.25 10.56
C SER A 281 7.89 40.93 9.21
N ALA A 282 7.98 41.92 8.32
CA ALA A 282 8.52 41.75 6.99
C ALA A 282 9.99 41.31 7.02
N GLY A 283 10.33 40.26 6.26
CA GLY A 283 11.70 39.75 6.16
C GLY A 283 12.12 38.67 7.17
N SER A 284 11.39 38.47 8.28
CA SER A 284 11.73 37.47 9.33
C SER A 284 10.71 36.32 9.46
N HIS A 285 9.61 36.35 8.70
CA HIS A 285 8.49 35.41 8.80
C HIS A 285 8.15 34.79 7.44
N TRP A 286 7.42 33.67 7.42
CA TRP A 286 6.80 33.16 6.19
C TRP A 286 5.58 34.00 5.80
N GLU A 287 5.42 34.22 4.49
CA GLU A 287 4.26 34.89 3.89
C GLU A 287 2.94 34.19 4.24
N ARG A 288 2.18 34.81 5.16
CA ARG A 288 0.97 34.21 5.74
C ARG A 288 -0.09 33.87 4.70
N THR A 289 -0.21 34.64 3.61
CA THR A 289 -1.17 34.38 2.53
C THR A 289 -1.05 32.97 1.96
N VAL A 290 0.19 32.48 1.76
CA VAL A 290 0.44 31.20 1.09
C VAL A 290 0.71 30.04 2.04
N ILE A 291 0.84 30.27 3.37
CA ILE A 291 1.15 29.22 4.36
C ILE A 291 0.58 29.48 5.78
N MET A 292 -0.64 30.02 5.85
CA MET A 292 -1.30 30.61 7.04
C MET A 292 -1.00 30.00 8.43
N ASN A 293 -0.97 28.67 8.60
CA ASN A 293 -0.80 28.03 9.92
C ASN A 293 0.61 27.50 10.21
N GLU A 294 1.63 27.95 9.49
CA GLU A 294 3.04 27.74 9.89
C GLU A 294 3.35 28.49 11.20
N LEU A 295 4.14 27.85 12.05
CA LEU A 295 4.61 28.42 13.32
C LEU A 295 5.27 29.80 13.15
N MET A 296 5.99 30.02 12.04
CA MET A 296 6.76 31.22 11.73
C MET A 296 6.06 32.17 10.76
N THR A 297 4.73 32.14 10.64
CA THR A 297 3.97 33.26 10.05
C THR A 297 3.94 34.44 11.02
N ALA A 298 3.87 35.66 10.51
CA ALA A 298 3.69 36.83 11.37
C ALA A 298 2.32 36.79 12.07
N GLN A 299 2.29 37.15 13.35
CA GLN A 299 1.14 37.12 14.27
C GLN A 299 0.52 35.74 14.53
N GLN A 300 0.37 35.38 15.82
CA GLN A 300 -0.27 34.14 16.26
C GLN A 300 -1.68 33.93 15.63
N VAL A 301 -1.85 32.81 14.92
CA VAL A 301 -3.17 32.26 14.57
C VAL A 301 -3.80 31.54 15.77
N SER A 302 -5.12 31.67 15.99
CA SER A 302 -5.84 30.87 17.00
C SER A 302 -6.13 29.42 16.58
N ILE A 303 -5.57 28.98 15.45
CA ILE A 303 -5.80 27.67 14.81
C ILE A 303 -4.48 26.97 14.51
N GLY A 304 -4.14 25.95 15.31
CA GLY A 304 -3.20 24.89 14.94
C GLY A 304 -1.88 25.36 14.34
N ALA A 305 -1.23 26.37 14.92
CA ALA A 305 0.10 26.81 14.51
C ALA A 305 1.09 25.62 14.63
N THR A 306 1.78 25.29 13.54
CA THR A 306 2.55 24.04 13.48
C THR A 306 3.92 24.25 12.84
N LEU A 307 4.98 23.73 13.48
CA LEU A 307 6.34 23.79 12.94
C LEU A 307 6.38 22.90 11.69
N SER A 308 6.60 23.46 10.52
CA SER A 308 6.51 22.70 9.28
C SER A 308 7.87 22.38 8.66
N GLN A 309 7.80 21.48 7.68
CA GLN A 309 8.82 21.22 6.68
C GLN A 309 9.53 22.46 6.11
N PHE A 310 8.88 23.62 6.00
CA PHE A 310 9.50 24.86 5.51
C PHE A 310 10.50 25.43 6.51
N THR A 311 10.11 25.62 7.77
CA THR A 311 11.02 26.09 8.83
C THR A 311 12.12 25.07 9.12
N ILE A 312 11.84 23.75 9.05
CA ILE A 312 12.90 22.72 9.11
C ILE A 312 13.91 22.90 7.96
N ALA A 313 13.44 23.14 6.73
CA ALA A 313 14.31 23.32 5.58
C ALA A 313 15.14 24.61 5.64
N LEU A 314 14.55 25.71 6.14
CA LEU A 314 15.26 26.96 6.41
C LEU A 314 16.36 26.74 7.45
N LEU A 315 16.04 26.10 8.57
CA LEU A 315 17.04 25.80 9.61
C LEU A 315 18.20 24.95 9.04
N LYS A 316 17.95 24.01 8.14
CA LYS A 316 19.04 23.31 7.41
C LYS A 316 19.83 24.24 6.49
N ASP A 317 19.15 25.11 5.75
CA ASP A 317 19.80 26.03 4.80
C ASP A 317 20.69 27.09 5.49
N THR A 318 20.48 27.42 6.77
CA THR A 318 21.42 28.25 7.56
C THR A 318 22.87 27.74 7.55
N GLY A 319 23.06 26.41 7.45
CA GLY A 319 24.36 25.76 7.60
C GLY A 319 24.92 25.70 9.04
N PHE A 320 24.23 26.30 10.03
CA PHE A 320 24.62 26.32 11.45
C PHE A 320 24.56 24.92 12.11
N TRP A 321 23.55 24.15 11.70
CA TRP A 321 23.13 22.90 12.31
C TRP A 321 23.66 21.71 11.50
N GLY A 322 24.01 20.61 12.20
CA GLY A 322 24.53 19.39 11.56
C GLY A 322 23.42 18.57 10.91
N ASP A 323 22.28 18.46 11.58
CA ASP A 323 21.01 18.06 10.97
C ASP A 323 19.83 18.66 11.75
N VAL A 324 18.66 18.74 11.12
CA VAL A 324 17.41 19.23 11.73
C VAL A 324 16.29 18.21 11.50
N ASN A 325 15.55 17.92 12.56
CA ASN A 325 14.64 16.78 12.65
C ASN A 325 13.32 17.05 11.90
N ILE A 326 13.13 16.42 10.75
CA ILE A 326 11.91 16.55 9.95
C ILE A 326 10.77 15.63 10.45
N ASN A 327 11.04 14.61 11.27
CA ASN A 327 10.00 13.75 11.87
C ASN A 327 9.14 14.46 12.93
N ILE A 328 9.58 15.63 13.42
CA ILE A 328 8.80 16.46 14.35
C ILE A 328 8.16 17.67 13.67
N ALA A 329 8.25 17.77 12.34
CA ALA A 329 7.41 18.70 11.60
C ALA A 329 5.96 18.22 11.60
N GLY A 330 5.03 19.13 11.85
CA GLY A 330 3.63 18.93 11.56
C GLY A 330 3.33 19.15 10.08
N GLN A 331 2.21 18.59 9.63
CA GLN A 331 1.79 18.70 8.23
C GLN A 331 1.03 20.01 8.00
N ILE A 332 1.61 20.91 7.20
CA ILE A 332 0.82 21.97 6.56
C ILE A 332 0.00 21.38 5.42
N LEU A 333 -1.24 21.83 5.32
CA LEU A 333 -2.20 21.46 4.28
C LEU A 333 -2.62 22.66 3.42
N TRP A 334 -2.52 23.89 3.95
CA TRP A 334 -2.82 25.15 3.27
C TRP A 334 -2.00 25.31 1.98
N GLY A 335 -2.65 25.44 0.82
CA GLY A 335 -1.96 25.57 -0.47
C GLY A 335 -1.37 24.27 -1.03
N LYS A 336 -1.47 23.14 -0.31
CA LYS A 336 -0.83 21.88 -0.69
C LYS A 336 -1.42 21.35 -2.00
N ASN A 337 -0.53 21.11 -2.98
CA ASN A 337 -0.84 20.70 -4.36
C ASN A 337 -1.68 21.69 -5.20
N GLN A 338 -1.94 22.92 -4.73
CA GLN A 338 -2.79 23.91 -5.42
C GLN A 338 -2.13 24.57 -6.65
N GLY A 339 -0.89 24.21 -6.98
CA GLY A 339 -0.17 24.63 -8.18
C GLY A 339 0.48 26.01 -8.11
N CYS A 340 1.09 26.40 -9.23
CA CYS A 340 1.78 27.68 -9.38
C CYS A 340 0.83 28.89 -9.24
N ASP A 341 -0.44 28.71 -9.59
CA ASP A 341 -1.45 29.78 -9.56
C ASP A 341 -1.81 30.18 -8.13
N PHE A 342 -1.98 29.21 -7.22
CA PHE A 342 -2.15 29.48 -5.78
C PHE A 342 -0.94 30.22 -5.20
N TYR A 343 0.27 29.71 -5.44
CA TYR A 343 1.50 30.32 -4.92
C TYR A 343 1.65 31.78 -5.37
N ASN A 344 1.39 32.10 -6.64
CA ASN A 344 1.55 33.46 -7.15
C ASN A 344 0.35 34.36 -6.82
N GLN A 345 -0.87 33.92 -7.11
CA GLN A 345 -2.07 34.78 -7.12
C GLN A 345 -2.98 34.57 -5.90
N ALA A 346 -2.97 33.40 -5.27
CA ALA A 346 -3.82 33.06 -4.13
C ALA A 346 -5.30 33.46 -4.38
N CYS A 347 -5.94 34.19 -3.45
CA CYS A 347 -7.30 34.71 -3.60
C CYS A 347 -7.50 35.76 -4.71
N GLN A 348 -6.42 36.25 -5.34
CA GLN A 348 -6.49 37.18 -6.47
C GLN A 348 -6.62 36.44 -7.82
N SER A 349 -6.43 35.11 -7.84
CA SER A 349 -6.59 34.26 -9.03
C SER A 349 -8.01 34.32 -9.59
N SER A 350 -8.14 34.18 -10.92
CA SER A 350 -9.41 33.87 -11.59
C SER A 350 -10.01 32.52 -11.15
N ASN A 351 -9.16 31.57 -10.73
CA ASN A 351 -9.54 30.24 -10.26
C ASN A 351 -9.88 30.19 -8.76
N LYS A 352 -9.87 31.32 -8.05
CA LYS A 352 -9.99 31.39 -6.57
C LYS A 352 -11.18 30.65 -5.95
N ALA A 353 -12.26 30.42 -6.71
CA ALA A 353 -13.40 29.63 -6.27
C ALA A 353 -13.06 28.14 -5.99
N ASN A 354 -11.91 27.66 -6.48
CA ASN A 354 -11.40 26.32 -6.24
C ASN A 354 -10.51 26.22 -4.97
N PHE A 355 -10.05 27.35 -4.43
CA PHE A 355 -9.18 27.41 -3.26
C PHE A 355 -10.01 27.50 -1.99
N GLN A 356 -10.21 26.35 -1.33
CA GLN A 356 -11.00 26.22 -0.10
C GLN A 356 -10.40 26.98 1.09
N GLU A 357 -9.12 27.34 0.98
CA GLU A 357 -8.37 28.24 1.86
C GLU A 357 -9.05 29.60 2.05
N PHE A 358 -9.71 30.13 1.02
CA PHE A 358 -10.18 31.52 0.98
C PHE A 358 -11.71 31.62 0.92
N VAL A 359 -12.24 32.72 1.46
CA VAL A 359 -13.66 33.10 1.37
C VAL A 359 -13.83 34.46 0.69
N SER A 360 -15.07 34.83 0.35
CA SER A 360 -15.34 36.02 -0.47
C SER A 360 -15.29 37.35 0.29
N SER A 361 -15.56 37.36 1.60
CA SER A 361 -15.64 38.56 2.44
C SER A 361 -15.79 38.21 3.93
N SER A 362 -15.77 39.23 4.78
CA SER A 362 -16.04 39.10 6.22
C SER A 362 -17.51 38.91 6.61
N SER A 363 -18.43 38.69 5.66
CA SER A 363 -19.80 38.25 5.94
C SER A 363 -20.00 36.73 5.88
N VAL A 364 -18.95 35.98 5.52
CA VAL A 364 -19.01 34.51 5.44
C VAL A 364 -18.73 33.90 6.80
N GLU A 365 -19.73 33.25 7.40
CA GLU A 365 -19.55 32.34 8.56
C GLU A 365 -19.33 30.89 8.08
N GLY A 366 -18.48 30.13 8.78
CA GLY A 366 -18.21 28.73 8.46
C GLY A 366 -17.20 28.06 9.39
N CYS A 367 -16.85 26.81 9.09
CA CYS A 367 -15.69 26.14 9.67
C CYS A 367 -14.37 26.74 9.16
N SER A 368 -13.31 26.70 9.97
CA SER A 368 -11.95 26.83 9.42
C SER A 368 -11.68 25.70 8.42
N LEU A 369 -10.76 25.94 7.49
CA LEU A 369 -10.28 24.93 6.54
C LEU A 369 -9.84 23.62 7.24
N THR A 370 -9.29 23.75 8.46
CA THR A 370 -8.82 22.67 9.32
C THR A 370 -9.91 21.95 10.12
N ASN A 371 -11.15 22.45 10.08
CA ASN A 371 -12.28 22.01 10.90
C ASN A 371 -12.03 22.05 12.42
N ASP A 372 -11.01 22.77 12.92
CA ASP A 372 -10.74 22.87 14.37
C ASP A 372 -11.81 23.68 15.12
N GLY A 373 -12.51 24.60 14.44
CA GLY A 373 -13.57 25.42 15.00
C GLY A 373 -14.37 26.16 13.92
N TYR A 374 -15.37 26.95 14.33
CA TYR A 374 -16.08 27.86 13.44
C TYR A 374 -15.93 29.33 13.81
N GLY A 375 -16.08 30.18 12.81
CA GLY A 375 -16.05 31.62 12.95
C GLY A 375 -16.41 32.32 11.66
N VAL A 376 -15.70 33.41 11.36
CA VAL A 376 -16.04 34.35 10.30
C VAL A 376 -14.84 34.66 9.41
N GLY A 377 -15.12 35.08 8.18
CA GLY A 377 -14.11 35.61 7.27
C GLY A 377 -13.39 36.83 7.87
N ILE A 378 -12.07 36.81 7.91
CA ILE A 378 -11.24 37.98 8.21
C ILE A 378 -10.11 38.13 7.19
N ASN A 379 -9.62 39.35 7.08
CA ASN A 379 -8.33 39.74 6.51
C ASN A 379 -7.65 40.54 7.63
N ASP A 380 -6.45 40.14 8.01
CA ASP A 380 -5.77 40.61 9.23
C ASP A 380 -4.57 41.52 8.96
N GLY A 381 -4.36 41.95 7.71
CA GLY A 381 -3.27 42.84 7.32
C GLY A 381 -1.93 42.15 7.05
N PHE A 382 -1.91 40.81 7.10
CA PHE A 382 -0.81 39.93 6.68
C PHE A 382 -1.20 38.99 5.52
N SER A 383 -2.45 39.07 5.07
CA SER A 383 -3.06 38.10 4.17
C SER A 383 -3.19 38.60 2.72
N ASP A 384 -2.45 39.64 2.30
CA ASP A 384 -2.49 40.27 0.96
C ASP A 384 -3.91 40.60 0.46
N ASN A 385 -4.80 40.93 1.40
CA ASN A 385 -6.24 41.17 1.24
C ASN A 385 -7.10 39.92 0.91
N CYS A 386 -6.57 38.72 1.14
CA CYS A 386 -7.32 37.48 1.09
C CYS A 386 -8.12 37.26 2.38
N TYR A 387 -9.44 37.06 2.24
CA TYR A 387 -10.27 36.66 3.38
C TYR A 387 -10.17 35.15 3.62
N TYR A 388 -10.08 34.75 4.88
CA TYR A 388 -10.11 33.35 5.32
C TYR A 388 -10.95 33.19 6.60
N ILE A 389 -11.42 31.99 6.91
CA ILE A 389 -12.21 31.76 8.15
C ILE A 389 -11.28 31.67 9.36
N GLN A 390 -11.38 32.64 10.28
CA GLN A 390 -10.78 32.58 11.60
C GLN A 390 -11.85 32.13 12.61
N PRO A 391 -11.68 30.99 13.32
CA PRO A 391 -12.56 30.61 14.40
C PRO A 391 -12.53 31.59 15.57
N TYR A 392 -13.70 31.81 16.18
CA TYR A 392 -13.77 32.51 17.46
C TYR A 392 -13.08 31.65 18.54
N SER A 393 -12.38 32.28 19.48
CA SER A 393 -11.64 31.57 20.54
C SER A 393 -12.55 30.66 21.40
N ASN A 394 -13.81 31.05 21.59
CA ASN A 394 -14.84 30.28 22.29
C ASN A 394 -15.69 29.36 21.38
N MET A 395 -15.25 29.12 20.14
CA MET A 395 -15.90 28.22 19.16
C MET A 395 -14.89 27.23 18.53
N LEU A 396 -13.73 27.04 19.17
CA LEU A 396 -12.82 25.94 18.90
C LEU A 396 -13.43 24.65 19.46
N CYS A 397 -13.64 23.66 18.60
CA CYS A 397 -14.38 22.45 18.92
C CYS A 397 -13.67 21.54 19.93
N THR A 398 -12.35 21.70 20.08
CA THR A 398 -11.54 20.88 20.98
C THR A 398 -11.26 21.50 22.36
N ASP A 399 -11.63 22.77 22.58
CA ASP A 399 -11.58 23.35 23.93
C ASP A 399 -12.84 22.94 24.74
N LEU A 400 -12.62 22.02 25.67
CA LEU A 400 -13.64 21.49 26.59
C LEU A 400 -14.33 22.57 27.44
N SER A 401 -13.73 23.75 27.63
CA SER A 401 -14.36 24.83 28.39
C SER A 401 -15.61 25.41 27.71
N ASN A 402 -15.69 25.30 26.37
CA ASN A 402 -16.85 25.75 25.59
C ASN A 402 -18.11 24.87 25.80
N GLN A 403 -17.95 23.64 26.30
CA GLN A 403 -19.06 22.70 26.54
C GLN A 403 -20.15 23.27 27.48
N ASN A 404 -19.76 24.12 28.43
CA ASN A 404 -20.64 24.66 29.49
C ASN A 404 -21.51 25.85 29.04
N ASN A 405 -21.45 26.27 27.77
CA ASN A 405 -22.32 27.32 27.24
C ASN A 405 -23.77 26.81 27.12
N SER A 406 -24.75 27.55 27.66
CA SER A 406 -26.17 27.15 27.69
C SER A 406 -26.82 26.94 26.31
N GLN A 407 -26.15 27.34 25.22
CA GLN A 407 -26.59 27.08 23.85
C GLN A 407 -26.13 25.73 23.27
N THR A 408 -25.15 25.02 23.84
CA THR A 408 -24.59 23.79 23.24
C THR A 408 -25.67 22.72 23.03
N ASP A 409 -26.42 22.40 24.08
CA ASP A 409 -27.56 21.46 24.04
C ASP A 409 -28.72 21.93 23.15
N LEU A 410 -28.88 23.24 22.92
CA LEU A 410 -29.92 23.78 22.03
C LEU A 410 -29.53 23.66 20.55
N LYS A 411 -28.23 23.74 20.27
CA LYS A 411 -27.60 23.55 18.95
C LYS A 411 -27.21 22.09 18.66
N LEU A 412 -27.32 21.20 19.66
CA LEU A 412 -26.80 19.82 19.65
C LEU A 412 -25.28 19.73 19.41
N GLU A 413 -24.51 20.68 19.96
CA GLU A 413 -23.04 20.70 19.85
C GLU A 413 -22.36 19.88 20.96
N SER A 414 -21.21 19.30 20.64
CA SER A 414 -20.32 18.60 21.58
C SER A 414 -18.86 19.02 21.38
N TYR A 415 -18.21 19.41 22.46
CA TYR A 415 -16.81 19.85 22.51
C TYR A 415 -15.95 18.77 23.18
N SER A 416 -14.86 18.37 22.51
CA SER A 416 -13.96 17.29 22.95
C SER A 416 -12.70 17.28 22.08
N THR A 417 -11.62 16.60 22.50
CA THR A 417 -10.41 16.41 21.67
C THR A 417 -10.69 15.83 20.28
N ASN A 418 -11.75 15.03 20.16
CA ASN A 418 -12.19 14.35 18.94
C ASN A 418 -13.29 15.13 18.20
N SER A 419 -13.75 16.26 18.73
CA SER A 419 -14.75 17.09 18.08
C SER A 419 -14.14 17.91 16.96
N ARG A 420 -14.89 18.08 15.87
CA ARG A 420 -14.54 18.94 14.75
C ARG A 420 -15.75 19.73 14.28
N CYS A 421 -15.47 20.83 13.59
CA CYS A 421 -16.48 21.66 12.99
C CYS A 421 -17.08 20.99 11.76
N ILE A 422 -18.40 20.90 11.73
CA ILE A 422 -19.20 20.40 10.61
C ILE A 422 -20.20 21.49 10.21
N MET A 423 -20.42 21.66 8.92
CA MET A 423 -21.50 22.51 8.39
C MET A 423 -22.84 21.85 8.71
N SER A 424 -23.61 22.45 9.60
CA SER A 424 -24.73 21.80 10.29
C SER A 424 -25.71 22.84 10.84
N THR A 425 -27.00 22.66 10.59
CA THR A 425 -28.08 23.53 11.09
C THR A 425 -28.84 22.93 12.27
N LEU A 426 -28.42 21.75 12.76
CA LEU A 426 -29.07 21.00 13.84
C LEU A 426 -29.48 21.85 15.05
N THR A 427 -30.65 21.53 15.61
CA THR A 427 -31.21 22.08 16.86
C THR A 427 -31.94 21.02 17.67
N LYS A 428 -32.18 21.30 18.96
CA LYS A 428 -32.86 20.38 19.89
C LYS A 428 -34.30 20.07 19.44
N PRO A 429 -34.75 18.80 19.47
CA PRO A 429 -36.10 18.44 19.03
C PRO A 429 -37.20 19.28 19.69
N GLY A 430 -38.06 19.89 18.88
CA GLY A 430 -39.17 20.74 19.33
C GLY A 430 -38.85 22.24 19.45
N MET A 431 -37.62 22.67 19.16
CA MET A 431 -37.26 24.09 19.10
C MET A 431 -37.90 24.78 17.88
N LEU A 432 -38.58 25.91 18.11
CA LEU A 432 -39.30 26.69 17.08
C LEU A 432 -38.47 27.85 16.50
N GLY A 433 -37.15 27.80 16.61
CA GLY A 433 -36.24 28.85 16.14
C GLY A 433 -35.02 28.29 15.42
N SER A 434 -34.46 29.08 14.50
CA SER A 434 -33.17 28.80 13.86
C SER A 434 -32.08 29.70 14.45
N PHE A 435 -30.88 29.16 14.63
CA PHE A 435 -29.67 29.96 14.82
C PHE A 435 -29.20 30.55 13.49
N SER A 436 -28.45 31.65 13.53
CA SER A 436 -27.80 32.25 12.35
C SER A 436 -26.66 31.36 11.83
N SER A 437 -25.78 30.94 12.73
CA SER A 437 -24.65 30.05 12.41
C SER A 437 -25.13 28.71 11.87
N LYS A 438 -24.54 28.33 10.74
CA LYS A 438 -24.72 27.06 10.05
C LYS A 438 -23.55 26.09 10.28
N SER A 439 -22.81 26.28 11.36
CA SER A 439 -21.71 25.40 11.80
C SER A 439 -21.98 24.86 13.20
N ARG A 440 -21.50 23.64 13.48
CA ARG A 440 -21.59 22.98 14.80
C ARG A 440 -20.30 22.24 15.08
N CYS A 441 -19.95 22.09 16.36
CA CYS A 441 -18.91 21.17 16.80
C CYS A 441 -19.52 19.81 17.14
N HIS A 442 -18.99 18.73 16.55
CA HIS A 442 -19.45 17.35 16.79
C HIS A 442 -18.26 16.39 16.93
N GLU A 443 -18.34 15.45 17.88
CA GLU A 443 -17.44 14.30 17.96
C GLU A 443 -17.38 13.55 16.61
N SER A 444 -16.18 13.37 16.07
CA SER A 444 -15.97 12.84 14.71
C SER A 444 -14.86 11.78 14.67
N LEU A 445 -15.11 10.69 13.95
CA LEU A 445 -14.17 9.57 13.77
C LEU A 445 -14.04 9.25 12.27
N CYS A 446 -12.83 8.91 11.81
CA CYS A 446 -12.59 8.49 10.42
C CYS A 446 -12.25 7.00 10.34
N SER A 447 -12.61 6.36 9.23
CA SER A 447 -12.06 5.06 8.85
C SER A 447 -10.57 5.14 8.52
N SER A 448 -9.85 4.01 8.59
CA SER A 448 -8.39 3.94 8.40
C SER A 448 -7.91 4.24 6.98
N ASP A 449 -8.81 4.15 6.00
CA ASP A 449 -8.63 4.48 4.58
C ASP A 449 -9.18 5.88 4.20
N PHE A 450 -9.72 6.61 5.19
CA PHE A 450 -10.43 7.88 5.03
C PHE A 450 -11.65 7.85 4.07
N SER A 451 -12.21 6.68 3.76
CA SER A 451 -13.41 6.55 2.92
C SER A 451 -14.72 6.97 3.62
N THR A 452 -14.75 6.92 4.96
CA THR A 452 -15.96 7.17 5.77
C THR A 452 -15.64 8.01 7.01
N ILE A 453 -16.54 8.93 7.35
CA ILE A 453 -16.49 9.73 8.59
C ILE A 453 -17.77 9.49 9.40
N THR A 454 -17.65 9.02 10.64
CA THR A 454 -18.78 8.89 11.58
C THR A 454 -18.84 10.12 12.47
N ILE A 455 -19.98 10.80 12.52
CA ILE A 455 -20.24 12.00 13.31
C ILE A 455 -21.26 11.66 14.41
N THR A 456 -20.96 12.02 15.66
CA THR A 456 -21.76 11.63 16.84
C THR A 456 -22.51 12.83 17.42
N ILE A 457 -23.84 12.75 17.41
CA ILE A 457 -24.76 13.72 18.02
C ILE A 457 -25.04 13.29 19.46
N LYS A 458 -24.12 13.63 20.36
CA LYS A 458 -24.00 13.11 21.73
C LYS A 458 -25.30 13.22 22.54
N GLN A 459 -25.99 14.37 22.51
CA GLN A 459 -27.24 14.62 23.25
C GLN A 459 -28.41 13.71 22.84
N LEU A 460 -28.36 13.08 21.66
CA LEU A 460 -29.41 12.20 21.14
C LEU A 460 -28.95 10.73 21.02
N ASN A 461 -27.72 10.42 21.45
CA ASN A 461 -27.06 9.12 21.27
C ASN A 461 -27.18 8.58 19.83
N MET A 462 -26.98 9.46 18.85
CA MET A 462 -27.21 9.22 17.42
C MET A 462 -25.93 9.42 16.63
N THR A 463 -25.62 8.49 15.72
CA THR A 463 -24.50 8.60 14.78
C THR A 463 -24.98 8.90 13.37
N ILE A 464 -24.15 9.62 12.61
CA ILE A 464 -24.38 9.99 11.21
C ILE A 464 -23.11 9.63 10.44
N GLU A 465 -23.20 8.63 9.56
CA GLU A 465 -22.10 8.24 8.69
C GLU A 465 -22.08 9.09 7.42
N CYS A 466 -20.93 9.64 7.08
CA CYS A 466 -20.63 10.35 5.85
C CYS A 466 -19.77 9.45 4.96
N ASN A 467 -20.35 8.95 3.86
CA ASN A 467 -19.70 8.03 2.92
C ASN A 467 -19.46 8.66 1.53
N GLN A 468 -19.82 9.93 1.35
CA GLN A 468 -19.54 10.72 0.16
C GLN A 468 -19.13 12.15 0.57
N PRO A 469 -18.03 12.72 0.03
CA PRO A 469 -17.64 14.10 0.34
C PRO A 469 -18.68 15.13 -0.11
N GLY A 470 -18.93 16.15 0.72
CA GLY A 470 -19.93 17.19 0.43
C GLY A 470 -21.39 16.74 0.47
N GLN A 471 -21.68 15.52 0.93
CA GLN A 471 -23.03 14.96 0.98
C GLN A 471 -23.91 15.66 2.02
N SER A 472 -24.96 16.36 1.58
CA SER A 472 -25.98 16.94 2.46
C SER A 472 -26.99 15.87 2.93
N LYS A 473 -27.25 15.82 4.24
CA LYS A 473 -28.21 14.92 4.88
C LYS A 473 -29.24 15.70 5.69
N VAL A 474 -30.52 15.44 5.43
CA VAL A 474 -31.63 15.89 6.28
C VAL A 474 -31.69 14.97 7.51
N ILE A 475 -31.55 15.52 8.71
CA ILE A 475 -31.53 14.73 9.94
C ILE A 475 -32.89 14.79 10.62
N ASN A 476 -33.45 13.61 10.92
CA ASN A 476 -34.75 13.44 11.56
C ASN A 476 -34.58 12.72 12.90
N TYR A 477 -35.32 13.16 13.91
CA TYR A 477 -35.42 12.50 15.21
C TYR A 477 -36.91 12.31 15.54
N ASN A 478 -37.32 11.08 15.87
CA ASN A 478 -38.73 10.71 16.09
C ASN A 478 -39.68 11.25 15.00
N ASN A 479 -39.33 11.00 13.73
CA ASN A 479 -40.04 11.43 12.52
C ASN A 479 -40.24 12.95 12.36
N LYS A 480 -39.46 13.78 13.06
CA LYS A 480 -39.41 15.24 12.88
C LYS A 480 -38.02 15.67 12.42
N LYS A 481 -37.96 16.55 11.42
CA LYS A 481 -36.69 17.19 11.01
C LYS A 481 -36.15 18.04 12.15
N ILE A 482 -34.88 17.86 12.48
CA ILE A 482 -34.14 18.65 13.48
C ILE A 482 -33.04 19.53 12.88
N GLY A 483 -32.82 19.43 11.56
CA GLY A 483 -31.89 20.25 10.80
C GLY A 483 -31.29 19.47 9.63
N ASP A 484 -30.22 20.00 9.09
CA ASP A 484 -29.43 19.43 8.00
C ASP A 484 -27.95 19.38 8.41
N LEU A 485 -27.20 18.45 7.85
CA LEU A 485 -25.76 18.29 8.03
C LEU A 485 -25.10 18.07 6.67
N GLU A 486 -24.05 18.82 6.36
CA GLU A 486 -23.25 18.69 5.14
C GLU A 486 -21.92 18.01 5.48
N CYS A 487 -21.70 16.81 4.93
CA CYS A 487 -20.49 16.03 5.14
C CYS A 487 -19.25 16.77 4.60
N PRO A 488 -18.06 16.65 5.23
CA PRO A 488 -16.85 17.35 4.81
C PRO A 488 -16.53 17.18 3.31
N LYS A 489 -16.14 18.27 2.63
CA LYS A 489 -15.90 18.29 1.17
C LYS A 489 -14.63 17.56 0.74
N ASN A 490 -13.73 17.29 1.69
CA ASN A 490 -12.48 16.59 1.44
C ASN A 490 -12.15 15.73 2.66
N PHE A 491 -12.49 14.43 2.60
CA PHE A 491 -12.26 13.50 3.70
C PHE A 491 -10.77 13.33 4.02
N ASN A 492 -9.90 13.30 2.99
CA ASN A 492 -8.46 13.26 3.19
C ASN A 492 -7.95 14.44 4.02
N TYR A 493 -8.45 15.66 3.73
CA TYR A 493 -8.09 16.85 4.50
C TYR A 493 -8.59 16.74 5.96
N PHE A 494 -9.88 16.48 6.14
CA PHE A 494 -10.53 16.37 7.45
C PHE A 494 -9.86 15.32 8.35
N CYS A 495 -9.60 14.13 7.83
CA CYS A 495 -9.05 13.01 8.59
C CYS A 495 -7.53 13.11 8.79
N SER A 496 -6.78 13.68 7.84
CA SER A 496 -5.35 13.97 8.04
C SER A 496 -5.14 14.98 9.16
N ASN A 497 -6.02 16.00 9.25
CA ASN A 497 -5.88 17.11 10.21
C ASN A 497 -6.28 16.78 11.66
N ASN A 498 -6.31 15.50 12.06
CA ASN A 498 -6.50 15.16 13.47
C ASN A 498 -5.20 15.34 14.30
N GLN A 499 -4.57 16.53 14.26
CA GLN A 499 -3.23 16.81 14.81
C GLN A 499 -3.16 17.00 16.34
N GLN A 500 -4.28 16.92 17.06
CA GLN A 500 -4.33 17.31 18.47
C GLN A 500 -4.07 16.14 19.41
N CYS A 501 -3.12 16.30 20.33
CA CYS A 501 -2.82 15.32 21.36
C CYS A 501 -3.87 15.34 22.48
N VAL A 502 -4.07 14.20 23.15
CA VAL A 502 -5.02 14.07 24.26
C VAL A 502 -4.73 15.14 25.33
N ASN A 503 -5.80 15.83 25.76
CA ASN A 503 -5.79 16.93 26.73
C ASN A 503 -4.71 18.01 26.51
N ASN A 504 -4.21 18.21 25.27
CA ASN A 504 -3.09 19.11 24.97
C ASN A 504 -1.87 18.87 25.88
N CYS A 505 -1.58 17.59 26.17
CA CYS A 505 -0.49 17.14 27.03
C CYS A 505 -0.52 17.72 28.46
N SER A 506 -1.70 18.03 28.98
CA SER A 506 -1.98 18.44 30.37
C SER A 506 -1.08 19.57 30.92
N SER A 507 -0.63 20.47 30.05
CA SER A 507 0.37 21.51 30.35
C SER A 507 1.71 20.98 30.89
N ASN A 508 2.01 19.69 30.69
CA ASN A 508 3.13 18.93 31.25
C ASN A 508 4.01 18.27 30.16
N GLY A 509 3.83 18.65 28.90
CA GLY A 509 4.58 18.16 27.76
C GLY A 509 4.24 18.93 26.49
N LEU A 510 4.93 18.61 25.41
CA LEU A 510 4.67 19.17 24.07
C LEU A 510 3.94 18.16 23.21
N CYS A 511 2.96 18.62 22.42
CA CYS A 511 2.34 17.79 21.38
C CYS A 511 3.20 17.77 20.11
N ILE A 512 3.57 16.59 19.62
CA ILE A 512 4.17 16.41 18.29
C ILE A 512 3.49 15.24 17.60
N ASN A 513 2.94 15.46 16.40
CA ASN A 513 2.35 14.40 15.56
C ASN A 513 1.42 13.43 16.34
N LYS A 514 0.50 14.02 17.13
CA LYS A 514 -0.51 13.37 17.99
C LYS A 514 0.04 12.66 19.24
N ILE A 515 1.34 12.73 19.50
CA ILE A 515 2.01 12.11 20.64
C ILE A 515 2.51 13.18 21.60
N CYS A 516 2.23 13.01 22.88
CA CYS A 516 2.76 13.87 23.90
C CYS A 516 4.21 13.51 24.25
N HIS A 517 5.09 14.49 24.22
CA HIS A 517 6.44 14.35 24.75
C HIS A 517 6.46 14.93 26.17
N CYS A 518 6.34 14.04 27.16
CA CYS A 518 6.19 14.45 28.55
C CYS A 518 7.49 15.00 29.15
N ALA A 519 7.35 16.10 29.90
CA ALA A 519 8.43 16.71 30.65
C ALA A 519 8.98 15.78 31.73
N GLU A 520 10.05 16.20 32.40
CA GLU A 520 10.57 15.50 33.57
C GLU A 520 9.52 15.44 34.69
N GLY A 521 9.43 14.30 35.39
CA GLY A 521 8.40 14.05 36.40
C GLY A 521 6.99 13.70 35.90
N PHE A 522 6.74 13.68 34.58
CA PHE A 522 5.42 13.36 34.02
C PHE A 522 5.43 12.20 33.00
N THR A 523 4.34 11.45 32.94
CA THR A 523 4.10 10.29 32.05
C THR A 523 2.61 10.19 31.68
N GLY A 524 2.25 9.21 30.85
CA GLY A 524 0.88 8.97 30.42
C GLY A 524 0.59 9.60 29.07
N VAL A 525 -0.45 9.10 28.38
CA VAL A 525 -0.79 9.47 26.99
C VAL A 525 -1.02 10.97 26.77
N ASP A 526 -1.30 11.71 27.85
CA ASP A 526 -1.55 13.14 27.91
C ASP A 526 -0.67 13.86 28.96
N CYS A 527 0.39 13.22 29.47
CA CYS A 527 1.26 13.75 30.54
C CYS A 527 0.56 14.18 31.84
N SER A 528 -0.66 13.69 32.12
CA SER A 528 -1.38 13.99 33.36
C SER A 528 -0.79 13.30 34.60
N ILE A 529 -0.03 12.22 34.41
CA ILE A 529 0.40 11.32 35.48
C ILE A 529 1.77 11.74 36.02
N SER A 530 1.84 12.05 37.31
CA SER A 530 3.10 12.34 38.01
C SER A 530 3.90 11.04 38.21
N CYS A 531 5.03 10.91 37.52
CA CYS A 531 5.91 9.75 37.56
C CYS A 531 7.30 10.09 37.01
N ASN A 532 8.36 9.69 37.71
CA ASN A 532 9.74 9.88 37.23
C ASN A 532 10.19 8.81 36.22
N TYR A 533 9.43 7.73 36.07
CA TYR A 533 9.76 6.56 35.24
C TYR A 533 8.73 6.37 34.10
N PHE A 534 8.43 5.13 33.73
CA PHE A 534 7.46 4.77 32.69
C PHE A 534 6.10 4.40 33.28
N TYR A 535 5.08 4.28 32.43
CA TYR A 535 3.72 3.91 32.81
C TYR A 535 3.23 2.68 32.06
N GLU A 536 2.80 1.66 32.80
CA GLU A 536 2.33 0.38 32.26
C GLU A 536 1.19 -0.17 33.13
N ASN A 537 0.12 -0.68 32.50
CA ASN A 537 -1.00 -1.36 33.17
C ASN A 537 -1.55 -0.66 34.42
N GLY A 538 -1.67 0.68 34.37
CA GLY A 538 -2.22 1.49 35.46
C GLY A 538 -1.18 2.04 36.45
N SER A 539 0.09 1.60 36.38
CA SER A 539 1.11 1.84 37.42
C SER A 539 2.40 2.48 36.88
N CYS A 540 3.13 3.18 37.76
CA CYS A 540 4.52 3.55 37.51
C CYS A 540 5.42 2.32 37.50
N VAL A 541 6.28 2.17 36.49
CA VAL A 541 7.26 1.07 36.37
C VAL A 541 8.65 1.61 35.98
N ASN A 542 9.69 1.04 36.58
CA ASN A 542 11.08 1.48 36.34
C ASN A 542 11.60 1.12 34.93
N ASN A 543 11.06 0.04 34.34
CA ASN A 543 11.33 -0.45 32.98
C ASN A 543 10.03 -1.05 32.42
N CYS A 544 9.84 -1.05 31.11
CA CYS A 544 8.71 -1.72 30.46
C CYS A 544 8.87 -3.25 30.46
N SER A 545 7.74 -3.96 30.53
CA SER A 545 7.66 -5.42 30.41
C SER A 545 8.25 -5.94 29.09
N ASN A 546 8.74 -7.18 29.09
CA ASN A 546 9.35 -7.80 27.91
C ASN A 546 8.41 -7.76 26.69
N GLY A 547 8.90 -7.21 25.58
CA GLY A 547 8.13 -7.02 24.34
C GLY A 547 7.45 -5.65 24.24
N ASN A 548 7.45 -4.85 25.31
CA ASN A 548 6.99 -3.46 25.30
C ASN A 548 8.17 -2.48 25.36
N PHE A 549 7.98 -1.32 24.75
CA PHE A 549 8.96 -0.24 24.65
C PHE A 549 8.37 1.06 25.21
N ALA A 550 9.15 1.80 26.00
CA ALA A 550 8.78 3.12 26.47
C ALA A 550 8.65 4.08 25.28
N ASN A 551 7.42 4.51 25.01
CA ASN A 551 7.09 5.48 23.98
C ASN A 551 7.51 6.91 24.41
N PRO A 552 7.44 7.92 23.52
CA PRO A 552 7.88 9.28 23.86
C PRO A 552 7.01 10.02 24.90
N ASP A 553 5.82 9.49 25.19
CA ASP A 553 4.91 9.84 26.31
C ASP A 553 5.22 9.07 27.61
N LYS A 554 6.33 8.30 27.60
CA LYS A 554 6.78 7.38 28.64
C LYS A 554 5.79 6.26 29.00
N THR A 555 4.80 5.99 28.15
CA THR A 555 3.95 4.79 28.30
C THR A 555 4.59 3.57 27.64
N CYS A 556 4.40 2.38 28.20
CA CYS A 556 4.90 1.14 27.62
C CYS A 556 3.90 0.59 26.60
N ARG A 557 4.36 0.32 25.36
CA ARG A 557 3.57 -0.29 24.29
C ARG A 557 4.38 -1.29 23.49
N SER A 558 3.73 -2.26 22.85
CA SER A 558 4.39 -3.28 22.01
C SER A 558 4.91 -2.74 20.66
N SER A 559 4.63 -1.49 20.33
CA SER A 559 5.10 -0.80 19.14
C SER A 559 5.62 0.60 19.45
N CYS A 560 6.46 1.11 18.55
CA CYS A 560 6.95 2.49 18.56
C CYS A 560 6.30 3.30 17.43
N PRO A 561 6.19 4.63 17.60
CA PRO A 561 5.58 5.52 16.61
C PRO A 561 6.53 5.85 15.45
N ASP A 562 5.97 6.46 14.39
CA ASP A 562 6.76 7.06 13.30
C ASP A 562 7.89 7.96 13.84
N GLY A 563 9.07 7.86 13.24
CA GLY A 563 10.31 8.49 13.68
C GLY A 563 11.10 7.70 14.74
N TYR A 564 10.58 6.56 15.22
CA TYR A 564 11.19 5.75 16.28
C TYR A 564 11.20 4.24 15.96
N PHE A 565 12.09 3.50 16.61
CA PHE A 565 12.16 2.03 16.59
C PHE A 565 12.30 1.49 18.04
N GLY A 566 11.90 0.25 18.28
CA GLY A 566 12.05 -0.39 19.60
C GLY A 566 13.46 -0.94 19.81
N ASP A 567 14.24 -0.36 20.73
CA ASP A 567 15.51 -0.95 21.16
C ASP A 567 15.28 -1.99 22.26
N THR A 568 15.56 -3.25 21.94
CA THR A 568 15.44 -4.41 22.84
C THR A 568 16.53 -4.48 23.91
N LYS A 569 17.53 -3.59 23.88
CA LYS A 569 18.54 -3.47 24.96
C LYS A 569 18.10 -2.55 26.09
N THR A 570 17.31 -1.53 25.78
CA THR A 570 16.79 -0.54 26.75
C THR A 570 15.31 -0.69 27.06
N ASN A 571 14.55 -1.46 26.26
CA ASN A 571 13.08 -1.48 26.25
C ASN A 571 12.49 -0.07 26.06
N GLN A 572 13.06 0.72 25.16
CA GLN A 572 12.64 2.10 24.86
C GLN A 572 12.51 2.32 23.35
N CYS A 573 11.60 3.23 22.96
CA CYS A 573 11.52 3.72 21.59
C CYS A 573 12.64 4.71 21.34
N GLN A 574 13.71 4.26 20.67
CA GLN A 574 14.83 5.09 20.26
C GLN A 574 14.56 5.73 18.91
N GLN A 575 15.14 6.92 18.69
CA GLN A 575 14.83 7.70 17.51
C GLN A 575 15.58 7.16 16.27
N CYS A 576 14.87 7.05 15.16
CA CYS A 576 15.48 6.79 13.85
C CYS A 576 16.42 7.94 13.43
N ASP A 577 17.24 7.69 12.40
CA ASP A 577 17.85 8.78 11.64
C ASP A 577 16.76 9.73 11.12
N PHE A 578 17.02 11.04 11.14
CA PHE A 578 16.01 12.06 10.81
C PHE A 578 15.47 11.97 9.37
N SER A 579 16.13 11.24 8.47
CA SER A 579 15.65 10.98 7.10
C SER A 579 14.75 9.75 6.96
N CYS A 580 14.72 8.86 7.96
CA CYS A 580 13.76 7.75 8.01
C CYS A 580 12.46 8.20 8.70
N LYS A 581 11.30 7.90 8.11
CA LYS A 581 10.00 7.94 8.80
C LYS A 581 9.76 6.67 9.63
N GLN A 582 10.25 5.53 9.16
CA GLN A 582 10.29 4.27 9.90
C GLN A 582 11.65 3.60 9.68
N CYS A 583 12.16 2.89 10.69
CA CYS A 583 13.42 2.17 10.62
C CYS A 583 13.39 0.91 11.49
N ASN A 584 14.24 -0.07 11.17
CA ASN A 584 14.34 -1.34 11.91
C ASN A 584 15.42 -1.34 13.01
N GLY A 585 16.08 -0.21 13.25
CA GLY A 585 17.20 -0.09 14.17
C GLY A 585 17.98 1.22 13.99
N PRO A 586 19.05 1.43 14.77
CA PRO A 586 19.95 2.56 14.57
C PRO A 586 20.75 2.39 13.25
N PRO A 587 21.43 3.44 12.75
CA PRO A 587 22.40 3.30 11.67
C PRO A 587 23.45 2.22 11.99
N SER A 588 23.81 1.37 11.02
CA SER A 588 24.58 0.14 11.29
C SER A 588 25.97 0.37 11.88
N SER A 589 26.53 1.58 11.73
CA SER A 589 27.61 2.13 12.54
C SER A 589 27.65 3.66 12.37
N SER A 590 28.44 4.37 13.18
CA SER A 590 28.74 5.80 12.99
C SER A 590 29.52 6.14 11.71
N GLN A 591 29.90 5.11 10.95
CA GLN A 591 30.66 5.19 9.69
C GLN A 591 29.87 4.58 8.52
N SER A 592 28.66 4.04 8.78
CA SER A 592 27.81 3.38 7.80
C SER A 592 27.00 4.39 7.01
N LEU A 593 27.00 4.27 5.68
CA LEU A 593 26.04 4.94 4.81
C LEU A 593 24.63 4.34 4.92
N GLN A 594 24.44 3.18 5.56
CA GLN A 594 23.14 2.51 5.70
C GLN A 594 22.45 2.88 7.03
N LYS A 595 21.28 3.49 6.91
CA LYS A 595 20.46 4.08 7.99
C LYS A 595 19.33 3.17 8.49
N ASN A 596 19.16 2.00 7.89
CA ASN A 596 18.13 0.99 8.21
C ASN A 596 16.69 1.52 8.12
N CYS A 597 16.45 2.51 7.26
CA CYS A 597 15.10 3.02 6.99
C CYS A 597 14.24 1.96 6.27
N THR A 598 12.98 1.86 6.66
CA THR A 598 11.92 1.09 5.97
C THR A 598 10.88 1.99 5.31
N GLN A 599 10.73 3.23 5.78
CA GLN A 599 9.97 4.27 5.10
C GLN A 599 10.71 5.61 5.24
N CYS A 600 10.61 6.49 4.24
CA CYS A 600 11.29 7.78 4.23
C CYS A 600 10.42 8.94 4.70
N THR A 601 11.05 9.95 5.29
CA THR A 601 10.38 11.22 5.59
C THR A 601 9.97 11.90 4.28
N LEU A 602 8.91 12.72 4.35
CA LEU A 602 8.25 13.31 3.18
C LEU A 602 9.27 13.91 2.19
N TYR A 603 9.04 13.67 0.90
CA TYR A 603 9.85 14.17 -0.23
C TYR A 603 11.26 13.57 -0.44
N LYS A 604 11.67 12.59 0.38
CA LYS A 604 12.81 11.69 0.11
C LYS A 604 12.32 10.34 -0.39
N TYR A 605 13.14 9.63 -1.16
CA TYR A 605 12.86 8.32 -1.74
C TYR A 605 13.71 7.22 -1.10
N LEU A 606 13.11 6.05 -0.85
CA LEU A 606 13.81 4.89 -0.29
C LEU A 606 14.68 4.17 -1.33
N TYR A 607 15.94 3.92 -0.99
CA TYR A 607 16.87 3.10 -1.77
C TYR A 607 17.81 2.33 -0.84
N SER A 608 17.81 1.00 -0.93
CA SER A 608 18.72 0.10 -0.16
C SER A 608 18.79 0.36 1.36
N GLY A 609 17.68 0.79 1.98
CA GLY A 609 17.60 1.12 3.41
C GLY A 609 17.98 2.57 3.76
N ASN A 610 18.06 3.46 2.77
CA ASN A 610 18.42 4.87 2.89
C ASN A 610 17.42 5.80 2.22
N CYS A 611 17.33 7.04 2.70
CA CYS A 611 16.37 8.03 2.22
C CYS A 611 17.08 9.19 1.50
N LEU A 612 16.96 9.20 0.17
CA LEU A 612 17.69 10.08 -0.74
C LEU A 612 16.80 11.21 -1.28
N ASP A 613 17.37 12.39 -1.51
CA ASP A 613 16.66 13.51 -2.14
C ASP A 613 16.52 13.38 -3.66
N GLN A 614 17.43 12.61 -4.26
CA GLN A 614 17.46 12.20 -5.66
C GLN A 614 17.89 10.73 -5.73
N CYS A 615 17.32 9.97 -6.66
CA CYS A 615 17.69 8.56 -6.86
C CYS A 615 19.01 8.44 -7.64
N PRO A 616 19.76 7.34 -7.46
CA PRO A 616 20.99 7.10 -8.21
C PRO A 616 20.72 6.86 -9.70
N THR A 617 21.73 7.07 -10.54
CA THR A 617 21.68 6.82 -11.99
C THR A 617 21.11 5.43 -12.29
N GLY A 618 20.18 5.36 -13.25
CA GLY A 618 19.41 4.16 -13.58
C GLY A 618 18.15 3.97 -12.73
N TYR A 619 17.80 4.93 -11.86
CA TYR A 619 16.58 4.92 -11.03
C TYR A 619 15.88 6.29 -11.02
N TYR A 620 14.55 6.28 -10.86
CA TYR A 620 13.72 7.46 -10.66
C TYR A 620 12.99 7.42 -9.31
N GLY A 621 12.65 8.59 -8.77
CA GLY A 621 11.85 8.71 -7.56
C GLY A 621 10.37 8.51 -7.85
N ASP A 622 9.81 7.39 -7.42
CA ASP A 622 8.40 7.08 -7.62
C ASP A 622 7.54 7.73 -6.52
N ILE A 623 6.70 8.69 -6.92
CA ILE A 623 5.92 9.52 -5.98
C ILE A 623 4.88 8.70 -5.20
N LEU A 624 4.38 7.59 -5.77
CA LEU A 624 3.30 6.80 -5.16
C LEU A 624 3.82 5.81 -4.11
N SER A 625 4.92 5.11 -4.36
CA SER A 625 5.54 4.23 -3.36
C SER A 625 6.53 4.96 -2.44
N GLN A 626 6.99 6.14 -2.83
CA GLN A 626 8.05 6.90 -2.17
C GLN A 626 9.41 6.15 -2.18
N GLU A 627 9.68 5.41 -3.27
CA GLU A 627 10.90 4.60 -3.45
C GLU A 627 11.64 4.97 -4.74
N CYS A 628 12.93 4.64 -4.81
CA CYS A 628 13.72 4.72 -6.02
C CYS A 628 13.49 3.47 -6.89
N LYS A 629 12.62 3.57 -7.90
CA LYS A 629 12.35 2.48 -8.86
C LYS A 629 13.29 2.55 -10.05
N LYS A 630 13.60 1.40 -10.66
CA LYS A 630 14.56 1.31 -11.75
C LYS A 630 14.00 1.91 -13.05
N CYS A 631 14.83 2.61 -13.80
CA CYS A 631 14.54 3.06 -15.16
C CYS A 631 14.43 1.89 -16.15
N GLY A 632 13.85 2.15 -17.31
CA GLY A 632 13.87 1.22 -18.44
C GLY A 632 15.30 0.85 -18.88
N SER A 633 15.45 -0.31 -19.52
CA SER A 633 16.74 -0.89 -19.90
C SER A 633 17.62 0.09 -20.70
N GLY A 634 18.86 0.31 -20.23
CA GLY A 634 19.82 1.18 -20.90
C GLY A 634 19.61 2.68 -20.71
N CYS A 635 18.64 3.07 -19.88
CA CYS A 635 18.40 4.46 -19.51
C CYS A 635 19.19 4.85 -18.25
N LEU A 636 19.91 5.96 -18.31
CA LEU A 636 20.67 6.54 -17.18
C LEU A 636 19.81 7.46 -16.32
N ASN A 637 18.95 8.29 -16.94
CA ASN A 637 18.04 9.20 -16.25
C ASN A 637 16.65 9.10 -16.87
N CYS A 638 15.61 8.87 -16.06
CA CYS A 638 14.23 8.73 -16.51
C CYS A 638 13.24 9.50 -15.61
N GLU A 639 12.07 9.83 -16.17
CA GLU A 639 10.93 10.40 -15.44
C GLU A 639 10.10 9.29 -14.76
N ASN A 640 10.02 8.14 -15.41
CA ASN A 640 9.41 6.91 -14.92
C ASN A 640 9.99 5.70 -15.69
N SER A 641 9.56 4.48 -15.37
CA SER A 641 10.06 3.24 -15.99
C SER A 641 9.87 3.16 -17.52
N GLN A 642 8.95 3.92 -18.11
CA GLN A 642 8.63 3.94 -19.54
C GLN A 642 9.26 5.13 -20.28
N LYS A 643 9.55 6.24 -19.59
CA LYS A 643 9.98 7.52 -20.18
C LYS A 643 11.38 7.91 -19.74
N CYS A 644 12.36 7.55 -20.56
CA CYS A 644 13.75 7.96 -20.45
C CYS A 644 13.98 9.43 -20.88
N ILE A 645 14.99 10.04 -20.27
CA ILE A 645 15.49 11.40 -20.54
C ILE A 645 16.93 11.33 -21.09
N GLN A 646 17.74 10.35 -20.65
CA GLN A 646 19.12 10.16 -21.10
C GLN A 646 19.49 8.68 -21.15
N CYS A 647 19.97 8.22 -22.31
CA CYS A 647 20.43 6.85 -22.53
C CYS A 647 21.93 6.68 -22.28
N ASP A 648 22.36 5.44 -22.06
CA ASP A 648 23.77 5.09 -21.90
C ASP A 648 24.50 5.05 -23.25
N SER A 649 25.11 6.17 -23.61
CA SER A 649 25.91 6.30 -24.83
C SER A 649 27.21 5.48 -24.79
N THR A 650 27.67 5.01 -23.62
CA THR A 650 28.89 4.18 -23.52
C THR A 650 28.69 2.79 -24.12
N ILE A 651 27.44 2.32 -24.16
CA ILE A 651 27.00 1.07 -24.81
C ILE A 651 26.25 1.33 -26.13
N GLY A 652 26.42 2.51 -26.72
CA GLY A 652 25.92 2.85 -28.06
C GLY A 652 24.42 3.12 -28.15
N LEU A 653 23.73 3.41 -27.03
CA LEU A 653 22.32 3.75 -27.04
C LEU A 653 22.09 5.25 -27.33
N VAL A 654 21.09 5.52 -28.18
CA VAL A 654 20.52 6.85 -28.40
C VAL A 654 19.10 6.92 -27.84
N LEU A 655 18.66 8.13 -27.49
CA LEU A 655 17.28 8.40 -27.08
C LEU A 655 16.39 8.58 -28.31
N ASN A 656 15.29 7.83 -28.40
CA ASN A 656 14.26 8.02 -29.41
C ASN A 656 12.87 7.96 -28.77
N GLN A 657 12.06 9.00 -28.96
CA GLN A 657 10.70 9.17 -28.39
C GLN A 657 10.57 8.87 -26.88
N GLY A 658 11.66 9.02 -26.09
CA GLY A 658 11.68 8.70 -24.66
C GLY A 658 12.09 7.26 -24.32
N ILE A 659 12.59 6.48 -25.28
CA ILE A 659 13.09 5.10 -25.09
C ILE A 659 14.53 5.01 -25.61
N CYS A 660 15.32 4.05 -25.12
CA CYS A 660 16.71 3.85 -25.54
C CYS A 660 16.85 2.73 -26.59
N GLY A 661 17.52 3.03 -27.70
CA GLY A 661 17.77 2.08 -28.80
C GLY A 661 19.13 2.24 -29.47
N SER A 662 19.54 1.22 -30.22
CA SER A 662 20.66 1.24 -31.18
C SER A 662 20.22 1.88 -32.50
N GLN A 663 21.16 2.54 -33.19
CA GLN A 663 20.95 2.97 -34.58
C GLN A 663 21.32 1.91 -35.63
N ASN A 664 22.24 0.99 -35.32
CA ASN A 664 22.64 -0.07 -36.25
C ASN A 664 21.77 -1.31 -36.01
N CYS A 665 20.90 -1.61 -36.97
CA CYS A 665 19.89 -2.67 -36.91
C CYS A 665 19.93 -3.62 -38.12
N ASP A 666 21.01 -3.61 -38.90
CA ASP A 666 21.16 -4.35 -40.16
C ASP A 666 21.04 -5.88 -40.04
N GLN A 667 21.07 -6.39 -38.81
CA GLN A 667 20.90 -7.81 -38.46
C GLN A 667 19.43 -8.22 -38.30
N PHE A 668 18.48 -7.28 -38.36
CA PHE A 668 17.06 -7.51 -38.10
C PHE A 668 16.20 -7.15 -39.33
N ASN A 669 15.70 -8.17 -40.02
CA ASN A 669 14.87 -8.00 -41.21
C ASN A 669 13.67 -7.08 -40.94
N ASN A 670 13.49 -6.08 -41.81
CA ASN A 670 12.43 -5.08 -41.76
C ASN A 670 12.31 -4.27 -40.46
N CYS A 671 13.36 -4.28 -39.64
CA CYS A 671 13.47 -3.46 -38.44
C CYS A 671 13.85 -2.01 -38.75
N ASN A 672 13.15 -1.05 -38.13
CA ASN A 672 13.45 0.39 -38.23
C ASN A 672 14.31 0.87 -37.06
N GLN A 673 14.09 0.30 -35.87
CA GLN A 673 14.89 0.60 -34.66
C GLN A 673 14.99 -0.65 -33.77
N CYS A 674 16.10 -0.84 -33.08
CA CYS A 674 16.39 -2.03 -32.28
C CYS A 674 17.00 -1.69 -30.91
N SER A 675 16.86 -2.58 -29.93
CA SER A 675 17.51 -2.50 -28.62
C SER A 675 18.97 -2.94 -28.72
N ALA A 676 19.91 -2.11 -28.26
CA ALA A 676 21.34 -2.48 -28.23
C ALA A 676 21.65 -3.61 -27.24
N ILE A 677 20.94 -3.66 -26.10
CA ILE A 677 21.21 -4.58 -24.99
C ILE A 677 20.72 -5.99 -25.32
N SER A 678 19.47 -6.11 -25.78
CA SER A 678 18.83 -7.40 -26.05
C SER A 678 18.99 -7.88 -27.50
N LYS A 679 19.56 -7.05 -28.38
CA LYS A 679 19.73 -7.33 -29.83
C LYS A 679 18.41 -7.78 -30.47
N THR A 680 17.42 -6.90 -30.43
CA THR A 680 16.04 -7.19 -30.81
C THR A 680 15.36 -5.96 -31.38
N CYS A 681 14.33 -6.13 -32.22
CA CYS A 681 13.63 -4.99 -32.81
C CYS A 681 12.62 -4.34 -31.83
N ILE A 682 12.45 -3.02 -31.94
CA ILE A 682 11.53 -2.21 -31.13
C ILE A 682 10.64 -1.24 -31.96
N ASP A 683 10.93 -1.04 -33.25
CA ASP A 683 10.07 -0.32 -34.21
C ASP A 683 10.29 -0.87 -35.63
N CYS A 684 9.25 -0.94 -36.45
CA CYS A 684 9.23 -1.64 -37.74
C CYS A 684 9.11 -0.72 -38.96
N LYS A 685 9.75 -1.13 -40.06
CA LYS A 685 9.64 -0.44 -41.36
C LYS A 685 8.18 -0.49 -41.84
N SER A 686 7.80 0.49 -42.66
CA SER A 686 6.41 0.63 -43.12
C SER A 686 5.90 -0.65 -43.79
N GLY A 687 4.67 -1.06 -43.44
CA GLY A 687 4.07 -2.33 -43.87
C GLY A 687 4.30 -3.51 -42.92
N PHE A 688 5.21 -3.40 -41.95
CA PHE A 688 5.50 -4.45 -40.97
C PHE A 688 5.04 -4.05 -39.56
N TYR A 689 4.73 -5.06 -38.76
CA TYR A 689 4.13 -4.95 -37.44
C TYR A 689 5.03 -5.63 -36.41
N LEU A 690 5.13 -5.06 -35.21
CA LEU A 690 5.99 -5.59 -34.16
C LEU A 690 5.26 -6.66 -33.34
N ILE A 691 5.82 -7.88 -33.29
CA ILE A 691 5.43 -8.94 -32.35
C ILE A 691 6.67 -9.61 -31.77
N ASN A 692 6.68 -9.88 -30.47
CA ASN A 692 7.76 -10.60 -29.79
C ASN A 692 9.17 -10.17 -30.28
N GLN A 693 9.40 -8.86 -30.31
CA GLN A 693 10.68 -8.24 -30.70
C GLN A 693 11.15 -8.48 -32.16
N ASN A 694 10.24 -8.88 -33.05
CA ASN A 694 10.45 -9.13 -34.47
C ASN A 694 9.43 -8.35 -35.32
N CYS A 695 9.81 -8.01 -36.56
CA CYS A 695 8.94 -7.33 -37.52
C CYS A 695 8.34 -8.31 -38.53
N VAL A 696 7.02 -8.41 -38.54
CA VAL A 696 6.26 -9.41 -39.31
C VAL A 696 5.22 -8.76 -40.24
N THR A 697 4.74 -9.47 -41.26
CA THR A 697 3.62 -8.98 -42.08
C THR A 697 2.29 -9.11 -41.31
N PRO A 698 1.17 -8.46 -41.75
CA PRO A 698 -0.11 -8.54 -41.04
C PRO A 698 -0.57 -9.98 -40.74
N ASP A 699 -0.44 -10.86 -41.72
CA ASP A 699 -0.86 -12.27 -41.65
C ASP A 699 0.04 -13.13 -40.75
N GLN A 700 1.19 -12.59 -40.34
CA GLN A 700 2.20 -13.23 -39.50
C GLN A 700 2.14 -12.79 -38.02
N CYS A 701 1.18 -11.92 -37.63
CA CYS A 701 0.90 -11.67 -36.21
C CYS A 701 0.47 -12.95 -35.48
N GLY A 702 -0.17 -13.90 -36.19
CA GLY A 702 -0.55 -15.21 -35.67
C GLY A 702 -1.76 -15.20 -34.73
N ASP A 703 -2.19 -16.40 -34.36
CA ASP A 703 -3.33 -16.61 -33.48
C ASP A 703 -3.11 -15.95 -32.09
N GLY A 704 -4.14 -15.27 -31.60
CA GLY A 704 -4.16 -14.46 -30.39
C GLY A 704 -3.86 -12.97 -30.63
N TYR A 705 -3.49 -12.56 -31.85
CA TYR A 705 -3.08 -11.19 -32.16
C TYR A 705 -3.67 -10.66 -33.48
N TYR A 706 -3.74 -9.32 -33.62
CA TYR A 706 -4.12 -8.64 -34.86
C TYR A 706 -3.18 -7.46 -35.19
N ALA A 707 -3.03 -7.15 -36.48
CA ALA A 707 -2.18 -6.06 -36.96
C ALA A 707 -2.85 -4.69 -36.79
N ASN A 708 -2.55 -3.98 -35.69
CA ASN A 708 -3.11 -2.65 -35.42
C ASN A 708 -2.43 -1.59 -36.31
N LYS A 709 -3.17 -1.13 -37.32
CA LYS A 709 -2.72 -0.15 -38.33
C LYS A 709 -2.35 1.23 -37.76
N ASN A 710 -2.81 1.58 -36.57
CA ASN A 710 -2.61 2.91 -35.98
C ASN A 710 -1.24 3.04 -35.28
N ASN A 711 -0.76 1.95 -34.66
CA ASN A 711 0.51 1.95 -33.91
C ASN A 711 1.55 0.94 -34.43
N LYS A 712 1.23 0.17 -35.48
CA LYS A 712 2.07 -0.88 -36.08
C LYS A 712 2.46 -2.02 -35.11
N LEU A 713 1.66 -2.28 -34.10
CA LEU A 713 1.85 -3.45 -33.23
C LEU A 713 0.99 -4.61 -33.71
N CYS A 714 1.46 -5.84 -33.52
CA CYS A 714 0.55 -6.97 -33.40
C CYS A 714 -0.01 -6.93 -31.97
N GLU A 715 -1.22 -6.43 -31.82
CA GLU A 715 -1.88 -6.33 -30.51
C GLU A 715 -2.64 -7.60 -30.18
N LYS A 716 -2.66 -7.97 -28.89
CA LYS A 716 -3.44 -9.12 -28.41
C LYS A 716 -4.93 -8.88 -28.67
N CYS A 717 -5.64 -9.91 -29.11
CA CYS A 717 -7.10 -9.91 -29.16
C CYS A 717 -7.72 -9.71 -27.76
N GLY A 718 -9.00 -9.31 -27.72
CA GLY A 718 -9.81 -9.25 -26.51
C GLY A 718 -9.81 -10.57 -25.72
N ASP A 719 -10.08 -10.51 -24.42
CA ASP A 719 -9.87 -11.67 -23.54
C ASP A 719 -10.69 -12.90 -23.93
N GLY A 720 -10.01 -14.05 -23.94
CA GLY A 720 -10.58 -15.31 -24.42
C GLY A 720 -10.58 -15.49 -25.95
N CYS A 721 -10.03 -14.57 -26.74
CA CYS A 721 -10.01 -14.67 -28.20
C CYS A 721 -8.70 -15.25 -28.78
N VAL A 722 -8.82 -16.01 -29.88
CA VAL A 722 -7.75 -16.70 -30.63
C VAL A 722 -7.61 -16.19 -32.07
N LYS A 723 -8.65 -15.66 -32.71
CA LYS A 723 -8.53 -14.91 -33.97
C LYS A 723 -9.43 -13.68 -33.94
N CYS A 724 -8.87 -12.50 -34.19
CA CYS A 724 -9.61 -11.23 -34.22
C CYS A 724 -9.15 -10.36 -35.39
N SER A 725 -9.98 -9.36 -35.74
CA SER A 725 -9.62 -8.32 -36.72
C SER A 725 -9.35 -6.95 -36.07
N ASN A 726 -9.81 -6.77 -34.83
CA ASN A 726 -9.49 -5.68 -33.92
C ASN A 726 -9.77 -6.12 -32.47
N LEU A 727 -9.58 -5.23 -31.49
CA LEU A 727 -9.80 -5.51 -30.07
C LEU A 727 -11.22 -6.00 -29.75
N ASP A 728 -12.23 -5.43 -30.42
CA ASP A 728 -13.66 -5.62 -30.13
C ASP A 728 -14.33 -6.72 -30.96
N LEU A 729 -13.67 -7.19 -32.03
CA LEU A 729 -14.22 -8.17 -32.99
C LEU A 729 -13.37 -9.44 -33.08
N CYS A 730 -13.78 -10.44 -32.31
CA CYS A 730 -13.29 -11.80 -32.35
C CYS A 730 -14.07 -12.69 -33.32
N ASN A 731 -13.35 -13.61 -33.97
CA ASN A 731 -13.86 -14.60 -34.91
C ASN A 731 -13.75 -16.05 -34.36
N GLU A 732 -12.84 -16.30 -33.43
CA GLU A 732 -12.59 -17.63 -32.84
C GLU A 732 -12.10 -17.51 -31.39
N CYS A 733 -12.71 -18.24 -30.45
CA CYS A 733 -12.39 -18.16 -29.01
C CYS A 733 -11.50 -19.32 -28.51
N ALA A 734 -10.78 -19.04 -27.43
CA ALA A 734 -9.94 -19.98 -26.69
C ALA A 734 -10.77 -21.03 -25.94
N VAL A 735 -10.13 -22.15 -25.61
CA VAL A 735 -10.65 -23.13 -24.65
C VAL A 735 -10.91 -22.41 -23.30
N GLY A 736 -12.04 -22.73 -22.67
CA GLY A 736 -12.61 -21.99 -21.53
C GLY A 736 -13.61 -20.91 -21.93
N TYR A 737 -13.68 -20.50 -23.20
CA TYR A 737 -14.53 -19.41 -23.68
C TYR A 737 -15.44 -19.85 -24.84
N ARG A 738 -16.50 -19.07 -25.07
CA ARG A 738 -17.43 -19.22 -26.20
C ARG A 738 -17.65 -17.87 -26.89
N LEU A 739 -17.87 -17.88 -28.21
CA LEU A 739 -18.15 -16.67 -28.97
C LEU A 739 -19.61 -16.26 -28.82
N THR A 740 -19.87 -14.97 -28.59
CA THR A 740 -21.21 -14.37 -28.53
C THR A 740 -21.09 -12.94 -29.06
N ASP A 741 -21.80 -12.62 -30.14
CA ASP A 741 -21.83 -11.30 -30.79
C ASP A 741 -20.45 -10.67 -31.06
N GLY A 742 -19.48 -11.50 -31.45
CA GLY A 742 -18.09 -11.08 -31.72
C GLY A 742 -17.18 -11.02 -30.49
N ILE A 743 -17.67 -11.34 -29.29
CA ILE A 743 -16.92 -11.26 -28.03
C ILE A 743 -16.82 -12.65 -27.39
N CYS A 744 -15.69 -12.97 -26.76
CA CYS A 744 -15.49 -14.22 -26.06
C CYS A 744 -15.95 -14.13 -24.59
N THR A 745 -16.85 -15.03 -24.17
CA THR A 745 -17.38 -15.08 -22.80
C THR A 745 -16.97 -16.39 -22.10
N ASN A 746 -16.61 -16.29 -20.82
CA ASN A 746 -16.06 -17.42 -20.05
C ASN A 746 -17.15 -18.42 -19.64
N CYS A 747 -16.81 -19.71 -19.65
CA CYS A 747 -17.65 -20.80 -19.19
C CYS A 747 -17.80 -20.82 -17.65
N ILE A 748 -18.82 -21.50 -17.12
CA ILE A 748 -18.93 -21.71 -15.67
C ILE A 748 -18.01 -22.85 -15.24
N PHE A 749 -17.15 -22.59 -14.25
CA PHE A 749 -16.34 -23.63 -13.60
C PHE A 749 -17.24 -24.76 -13.04
N PRO A 750 -16.94 -26.05 -13.30
CA PRO A 750 -15.69 -26.60 -13.83
C PRO A 750 -15.73 -27.01 -15.32
N CYS A 751 -16.53 -26.34 -16.16
CA CYS A 751 -16.47 -26.52 -17.61
C CYS A 751 -15.18 -25.93 -18.20
N LYS A 752 -14.29 -26.77 -18.73
CA LYS A 752 -13.14 -26.38 -19.56
C LYS A 752 -13.54 -25.98 -20.98
N LYS A 753 -14.68 -26.48 -21.45
CA LYS A 753 -15.36 -25.99 -22.65
C LYS A 753 -16.85 -26.16 -22.42
N CYS A 754 -17.64 -25.14 -22.73
CA CYS A 754 -19.09 -25.16 -22.56
C CYS A 754 -19.83 -25.04 -23.89
N ASP A 755 -21.15 -25.24 -23.84
CA ASP A 755 -22.03 -25.03 -24.98
C ASP A 755 -22.16 -23.54 -25.37
N GLN A 756 -22.38 -23.30 -26.67
CA GLN A 756 -22.51 -21.96 -27.24
C GLN A 756 -23.73 -21.21 -26.67
N ILE A 757 -24.82 -21.91 -26.37
CA ILE A 757 -26.05 -21.35 -25.80
C ILE A 757 -25.98 -21.41 -24.27
N ASN A 758 -25.63 -22.55 -23.68
CA ASN A 758 -25.66 -22.74 -22.22
C ASN A 758 -24.27 -22.87 -21.54
N LYS A 759 -23.89 -21.83 -20.81
CA LYS A 759 -22.61 -21.71 -20.08
C LYS A 759 -22.38 -22.73 -18.96
N SER A 760 -23.38 -23.50 -18.53
CA SER A 760 -23.25 -24.58 -17.54
C SER A 760 -23.30 -26.01 -18.13
N GLN A 761 -23.54 -26.17 -19.42
CA GLN A 761 -23.40 -27.45 -20.10
C GLN A 761 -21.97 -27.58 -20.62
N CYS A 762 -21.22 -28.53 -20.06
CA CYS A 762 -19.81 -28.71 -20.35
C CYS A 762 -19.60 -29.71 -21.51
N GLN A 763 -18.93 -29.29 -22.59
CA GLN A 763 -18.37 -30.19 -23.60
C GLN A 763 -17.07 -30.84 -23.12
N MET A 764 -16.32 -30.19 -22.21
CA MET A 764 -15.09 -30.69 -21.60
C MET A 764 -14.97 -30.20 -20.16
N CYS A 765 -14.29 -30.96 -19.30
CA CYS A 765 -14.10 -30.66 -17.88
C CYS A 765 -12.70 -30.15 -17.56
N GLU A 766 -12.60 -29.37 -16.48
CA GLU A 766 -11.30 -28.98 -15.92
C GLU A 766 -10.60 -30.13 -15.18
N SER A 767 -9.30 -29.99 -14.98
CA SER A 767 -8.46 -31.03 -14.35
C SER A 767 -9.00 -31.41 -12.96
N GLY A 768 -9.20 -32.71 -12.72
CA GLY A 768 -9.83 -33.24 -11.50
C GLY A 768 -11.36 -33.36 -11.56
N TYR A 769 -11.99 -33.02 -12.69
CA TYR A 769 -13.41 -33.24 -12.95
C TYR A 769 -13.60 -34.11 -14.20
N PHE A 770 -14.64 -34.95 -14.17
CA PHE A 770 -14.93 -35.99 -15.15
C PHE A 770 -16.28 -35.73 -15.82
N LEU A 771 -16.40 -36.06 -17.10
CA LEU A 771 -17.64 -35.79 -17.83
C LEU A 771 -18.67 -36.90 -17.59
N TYR A 772 -19.83 -36.51 -17.05
CA TYR A 772 -21.00 -37.35 -16.81
C TYR A 772 -22.15 -36.90 -17.71
N GLN A 773 -22.92 -37.87 -18.23
CA GLN A 773 -24.06 -37.64 -19.15
C GLN A 773 -23.73 -36.66 -20.31
N ASN A 774 -22.50 -36.74 -20.84
CA ASN A 774 -21.97 -35.94 -21.94
C ASN A 774 -22.09 -34.41 -21.79
N SER A 775 -22.38 -33.89 -20.60
CA SER A 775 -22.75 -32.49 -20.40
C SER A 775 -22.49 -31.91 -19.00
N ILE A 776 -22.19 -32.75 -17.99
CA ILE A 776 -22.04 -32.33 -16.59
C ILE A 776 -20.65 -32.74 -16.08
N CYS A 777 -19.90 -31.81 -15.49
CA CYS A 777 -18.59 -32.11 -14.91
C CYS A 777 -18.69 -32.40 -13.41
N VAL A 778 -18.25 -33.59 -13.00
CA VAL A 778 -18.33 -34.09 -11.61
C VAL A 778 -16.95 -34.46 -11.09
N ASN A 779 -16.65 -34.19 -9.81
CA ASN A 779 -15.36 -34.53 -9.19
C ASN A 779 -15.26 -36.02 -8.75
N LYS A 780 -16.32 -36.80 -8.92
CA LYS A 780 -16.36 -38.25 -8.75
C LYS A 780 -17.53 -38.82 -9.57
N CYS A 781 -17.29 -39.93 -10.27
CA CYS A 781 -18.36 -40.60 -11.01
C CYS A 781 -19.46 -41.17 -10.06
N PRO A 782 -20.75 -41.01 -10.40
CA PRO A 782 -21.86 -41.57 -9.62
C PRO A 782 -21.86 -43.11 -9.55
N LYS A 783 -22.62 -43.68 -8.60
CA LYS A 783 -22.87 -45.13 -8.55
C LYS A 783 -23.45 -45.65 -9.86
N ASN A 784 -23.23 -46.93 -10.15
CA ASN A 784 -23.52 -47.57 -11.44
C ASN A 784 -22.70 -47.01 -12.62
N THR A 785 -21.67 -46.18 -12.38
CA THR A 785 -20.70 -45.73 -13.38
C THR A 785 -19.26 -45.84 -12.87
N TYR A 786 -18.30 -46.03 -13.77
CA TYR A 786 -16.86 -45.98 -13.52
C TYR A 786 -16.21 -44.85 -14.31
N LEU A 787 -15.08 -44.34 -13.81
CA LEU A 787 -14.22 -43.43 -14.56
C LEU A 787 -13.37 -44.23 -15.55
N ASP A 788 -13.48 -43.93 -16.84
CA ASP A 788 -12.40 -44.28 -17.78
C ASP A 788 -11.24 -43.27 -17.62
N PRO A 789 -10.04 -43.71 -17.14
CA PRO A 789 -8.91 -42.81 -16.97
C PRO A 789 -8.33 -42.29 -18.30
N VAL A 790 -8.67 -42.88 -19.46
CA VAL A 790 -8.17 -42.43 -20.77
C VAL A 790 -8.98 -41.24 -21.28
N SER A 791 -10.31 -41.37 -21.36
CA SER A 791 -11.20 -40.29 -21.83
C SER A 791 -11.59 -39.27 -20.77
N GLN A 792 -11.41 -39.58 -19.48
CA GLN A 792 -11.91 -38.80 -18.33
C GLN A 792 -13.46 -38.70 -18.31
N ILE A 793 -14.15 -39.71 -18.86
CA ILE A 793 -15.62 -39.82 -18.92
C ILE A 793 -16.10 -40.89 -17.92
N CYS A 794 -17.26 -40.63 -17.29
CA CYS A 794 -17.96 -41.59 -16.44
C CYS A 794 -18.86 -42.52 -17.30
N TYR A 795 -18.43 -43.76 -17.52
CA TYR A 795 -19.17 -44.78 -18.30
C TYR A 795 -20.01 -45.69 -17.40
N PRO A 796 -21.16 -46.21 -17.87
CA PRO A 796 -22.00 -47.12 -17.10
C PRO A 796 -21.32 -48.47 -16.81
N CYS A 797 -21.59 -49.03 -15.64
CA CYS A 797 -21.18 -50.39 -15.28
C CYS A 797 -21.83 -51.45 -16.17
N GLN A 798 -21.24 -52.64 -16.22
CA GLN A 798 -21.88 -53.83 -16.80
C GLN A 798 -23.20 -54.16 -16.08
N LYS A 799 -24.13 -54.78 -16.82
CA LYS A 799 -25.47 -55.14 -16.32
C LYS A 799 -25.36 -56.01 -15.06
N GLY A 800 -26.13 -55.66 -14.03
CA GLY A 800 -26.10 -56.38 -12.74
C GLY A 800 -24.94 -55.99 -11.82
N CYS A 801 -24.22 -54.89 -12.09
CA CYS A 801 -23.15 -54.35 -11.25
C CYS A 801 -23.46 -52.91 -10.80
N VAL A 802 -23.29 -52.61 -9.51
CA VAL A 802 -23.57 -51.28 -8.91
C VAL A 802 -22.32 -50.48 -8.55
N ASP A 803 -21.20 -51.17 -8.31
CA ASP A 803 -19.86 -50.58 -8.18
C ASP A 803 -18.87 -51.37 -9.03
N CYS A 804 -18.29 -50.74 -10.04
CA CYS A 804 -17.37 -51.38 -11.00
C CYS A 804 -16.05 -50.61 -11.09
N GLN A 805 -14.95 -51.35 -11.27
CA GLN A 805 -13.64 -50.77 -11.56
C GLN A 805 -13.51 -50.40 -13.04
N ASN A 806 -14.18 -51.15 -13.92
CA ASN A 806 -14.25 -50.94 -15.36
C ASN A 806 -15.40 -51.78 -15.95
N GLN A 807 -15.59 -51.74 -17.27
CA GLN A 807 -16.63 -52.48 -17.99
C GLN A 807 -16.65 -54.00 -17.74
N LEU A 808 -15.53 -54.61 -17.34
CA LEU A 808 -15.41 -56.07 -17.17
C LEU A 808 -15.33 -56.50 -15.70
N LYS A 809 -14.92 -55.62 -14.79
CA LYS A 809 -14.68 -55.92 -13.36
C LYS A 809 -15.66 -55.22 -12.44
N CYS A 810 -16.44 -56.02 -11.71
CA CYS A 810 -17.35 -55.56 -10.68
C CYS A 810 -16.79 -55.76 -9.27
N ASN A 811 -16.96 -54.78 -8.40
CA ASN A 811 -16.69 -54.89 -6.97
C ASN A 811 -17.95 -55.35 -6.20
N GLN A 812 -19.13 -54.85 -6.60
CA GLN A 812 -20.42 -55.15 -5.97
C GLN A 812 -21.53 -55.35 -7.01
N CYS A 813 -22.12 -56.56 -7.02
CA CYS A 813 -23.25 -56.89 -7.87
C CYS A 813 -24.59 -56.38 -7.32
N ASP A 814 -25.59 -56.28 -8.19
CA ASP A 814 -26.98 -56.04 -7.82
C ASP A 814 -27.64 -57.34 -7.33
N GLU A 815 -27.46 -57.63 -6.04
CA GLU A 815 -28.06 -58.77 -5.34
C GLU A 815 -29.60 -58.68 -5.31
N ILE A 816 -30.18 -57.47 -5.37
CA ILE A 816 -31.63 -57.26 -5.39
C ILE A 816 -32.21 -57.75 -6.73
N SER A 817 -31.50 -57.50 -7.84
CA SER A 817 -31.79 -58.06 -9.16
C SER A 817 -31.32 -59.52 -9.34
N GLY A 818 -30.84 -60.19 -8.28
CA GLY A 818 -30.49 -61.61 -8.30
C GLY A 818 -29.12 -61.95 -8.89
N TYR A 819 -28.26 -60.96 -9.13
CA TYR A 819 -26.88 -61.18 -9.58
C TYR A 819 -25.96 -61.44 -8.39
N TYR A 820 -24.95 -62.29 -8.57
CA TYR A 820 -23.92 -62.53 -7.56
C TYR A 820 -22.53 -62.53 -8.20
N LEU A 821 -21.52 -62.26 -7.37
CA LEU A 821 -20.13 -62.20 -7.82
C LEU A 821 -19.58 -63.62 -8.01
N PHE A 822 -19.08 -63.90 -9.20
CA PHE A 822 -18.41 -65.14 -9.57
C PHE A 822 -16.96 -64.89 -9.98
N ASP A 823 -16.24 -65.97 -10.24
CA ASP A 823 -14.80 -66.04 -10.53
C ASP A 823 -14.32 -64.94 -11.50
N ASN A 824 -13.18 -64.32 -11.17
CA ASN A 824 -12.65 -63.10 -11.81
C ASN A 824 -13.55 -61.84 -11.79
N GLN A 825 -14.30 -61.61 -10.70
CA GLN A 825 -15.00 -60.34 -10.42
C GLN A 825 -16.13 -60.01 -11.43
N GLN A 826 -16.85 -61.02 -11.91
CA GLN A 826 -17.99 -60.85 -12.83
C GLN A 826 -19.32 -61.12 -12.14
N CYS A 827 -20.36 -60.36 -12.50
CA CYS A 827 -21.71 -60.57 -12.00
C CYS A 827 -22.47 -61.53 -12.93
N VAL A 828 -22.89 -62.67 -12.40
CA VAL A 828 -23.68 -63.67 -13.13
C VAL A 828 -25.05 -63.83 -12.49
N LEU A 829 -26.05 -64.22 -13.29
CA LEU A 829 -27.39 -64.48 -12.81
C LEU A 829 -27.49 -65.90 -12.25
N LYS A 830 -28.30 -66.06 -11.20
CA LYS A 830 -28.43 -67.32 -10.46
C LYS A 830 -29.23 -68.38 -11.23
N GLY A 831 -28.55 -69.10 -12.12
CA GLY A 831 -29.10 -70.25 -12.85
C GLY A 831 -28.41 -70.61 -14.17
N ASP A 832 -27.50 -69.77 -14.67
CA ASP A 832 -26.86 -69.97 -15.97
C ASP A 832 -25.76 -71.06 -15.96
N CYS A 833 -25.63 -71.79 -17.09
CA CYS A 833 -24.66 -72.87 -17.29
C CYS A 833 -23.52 -72.42 -18.23
N PHE A 834 -22.31 -73.00 -18.09
CA PHE A 834 -21.17 -72.65 -18.96
C PHE A 834 -20.97 -73.63 -20.11
N SER A 835 -20.80 -73.11 -21.32
CA SER A 835 -20.42 -73.87 -22.52
C SER A 835 -19.18 -74.77 -22.26
N PRO A 836 -19.15 -76.05 -22.70
CA PRO A 836 -20.10 -76.73 -23.59
C PRO A 836 -21.29 -77.42 -22.87
N CYS A 837 -21.53 -77.11 -21.59
CA CYS A 837 -22.73 -77.53 -20.87
C CYS A 837 -23.97 -76.86 -21.49
N LEU A 838 -24.97 -77.65 -21.87
CA LEU A 838 -26.27 -77.15 -22.36
C LEU A 838 -27.33 -77.18 -21.25
N VAL A 839 -27.24 -78.16 -20.34
CA VAL A 839 -28.02 -78.21 -19.10
C VAL A 839 -27.07 -78.65 -17.98
N CYS A 840 -26.89 -77.78 -16.98
CA CYS A 840 -26.10 -78.04 -15.80
C CYS A 840 -26.95 -78.70 -14.70
N GLN A 841 -26.29 -79.55 -13.89
CA GLN A 841 -26.94 -80.38 -12.87
C GLN A 841 -26.90 -79.75 -11.47
N ASP A 842 -25.92 -78.89 -11.20
CA ASP A 842 -25.77 -78.15 -9.94
C ASP A 842 -25.86 -76.64 -10.20
N PRO A 843 -26.88 -75.93 -9.67
CA PRO A 843 -27.02 -74.48 -9.82
C PRO A 843 -25.98 -73.67 -9.03
N LYS A 844 -25.04 -74.31 -8.32
CA LYS A 844 -23.84 -73.69 -7.74
C LYS A 844 -22.56 -74.01 -8.51
N ASN A 845 -22.57 -74.98 -9.42
CA ASN A 845 -21.40 -75.39 -10.20
C ASN A 845 -21.75 -75.58 -11.69
N PRO A 846 -21.67 -74.49 -12.49
CA PRO A 846 -22.11 -74.47 -13.89
C PRO A 846 -21.28 -75.34 -14.87
N LYS A 847 -20.34 -76.15 -14.35
CA LYS A 847 -19.50 -77.10 -15.11
C LYS A 847 -19.95 -78.57 -15.00
N ILE A 848 -20.85 -78.92 -14.08
CA ILE A 848 -21.39 -80.29 -13.95
C ILE A 848 -22.65 -80.41 -14.82
N CYS A 849 -22.70 -81.39 -15.72
CA CYS A 849 -23.66 -81.41 -16.83
C CYS A 849 -24.54 -82.65 -16.85
N SER A 850 -25.83 -82.43 -17.13
CA SER A 850 -26.78 -83.48 -17.52
C SER A 850 -26.98 -83.55 -19.04
N LYS A 851 -26.70 -82.46 -19.77
CA LYS A 851 -26.69 -82.45 -21.24
C LYS A 851 -25.61 -81.52 -21.79
N CYS A 852 -24.95 -81.96 -22.86
CA CYS A 852 -23.91 -81.22 -23.59
C CYS A 852 -24.46 -80.59 -24.89
N GLN A 853 -23.72 -79.63 -25.43
CA GLN A 853 -23.87 -79.20 -26.83
C GLN A 853 -23.51 -80.34 -27.80
N ASP A 854 -24.14 -80.40 -28.98
CA ASP A 854 -24.08 -81.56 -29.89
C ASP A 854 -22.68 -81.96 -30.40
N SER A 855 -21.68 -81.08 -30.32
CA SER A 855 -20.28 -81.40 -30.68
C SER A 855 -19.49 -82.11 -29.55
N PHE A 856 -20.12 -82.34 -28.39
CA PHE A 856 -19.50 -82.94 -27.21
C PHE A 856 -20.31 -84.18 -26.77
N SER A 857 -19.62 -85.12 -26.13
CA SER A 857 -20.21 -86.34 -25.55
C SER A 857 -20.17 -86.26 -24.03
N LEU A 858 -21.20 -86.77 -23.36
CA LEU A 858 -21.24 -86.86 -21.91
C LEU A 858 -20.40 -88.06 -21.45
N GLN A 859 -19.45 -87.82 -20.55
CA GLN A 859 -18.69 -88.83 -19.83
C GLN A 859 -18.46 -88.34 -18.39
N ASP A 860 -18.83 -89.15 -17.40
CA ASP A 860 -18.65 -88.87 -15.97
C ASP A 860 -19.24 -87.51 -15.52
N ASN A 861 -20.44 -87.17 -16.00
CA ASN A 861 -21.15 -85.89 -15.82
C ASN A 861 -20.40 -84.63 -16.34
N LEU A 862 -19.39 -84.83 -17.21
CA LEU A 862 -18.64 -83.77 -17.89
C LEU A 862 -18.79 -83.90 -19.42
N CYS A 863 -18.75 -82.77 -20.10
CA CYS A 863 -18.85 -82.70 -21.56
C CYS A 863 -17.46 -82.75 -22.19
N VAL A 864 -17.11 -83.88 -22.79
CA VAL A 864 -15.81 -84.13 -23.44
C VAL A 864 -15.93 -84.13 -24.96
N GLN A 865 -14.95 -83.55 -25.65
CA GLN A 865 -14.97 -83.44 -27.12
C GLN A 865 -14.67 -84.78 -27.81
N GLN A 866 -13.94 -85.66 -27.13
CA GLN A 866 -13.67 -87.04 -27.53
C GLN A 866 -13.77 -87.94 -26.30
N CYS A 867 -14.28 -89.16 -26.49
CA CYS A 867 -14.37 -90.16 -25.42
C CYS A 867 -12.98 -90.68 -25.03
N LYS A 868 -12.80 -91.04 -23.75
CA LYS A 868 -11.59 -91.74 -23.27
C LYS A 868 -11.37 -93.04 -24.06
N SER A 869 -10.11 -93.46 -24.24
CA SER A 869 -9.79 -94.71 -24.95
C SER A 869 -10.47 -95.92 -24.30
N GLY A 870 -10.86 -96.91 -25.11
CA GLY A 870 -11.75 -98.01 -24.69
C GLY A 870 -13.24 -97.66 -24.68
N TYR A 871 -13.63 -96.44 -25.10
CA TYR A 871 -15.01 -96.00 -25.28
C TYR A 871 -15.25 -95.42 -26.68
N TYR A 872 -16.49 -95.51 -27.16
CA TYR A 872 -16.99 -94.89 -28.38
C TYR A 872 -18.17 -93.96 -28.07
N SER A 873 -18.44 -92.98 -28.94
CA SER A 873 -19.60 -92.08 -28.78
C SER A 873 -20.83 -92.64 -29.48
N GLN A 874 -21.97 -92.69 -28.78
CA GLN A 874 -23.27 -93.06 -29.34
C GLN A 874 -24.37 -92.12 -28.82
N LYS A 875 -25.32 -91.76 -29.69
CA LYS A 875 -26.45 -90.89 -29.31
C LYS A 875 -27.57 -91.71 -28.65
N ILE A 876 -27.70 -91.60 -27.34
CA ILE A 876 -28.71 -92.27 -26.51
C ILE A 876 -29.76 -91.24 -26.11
N ASN A 877 -31.04 -91.49 -26.39
CA ASN A 877 -32.16 -90.58 -26.05
C ASN A 877 -31.93 -89.10 -26.49
N GLY A 878 -31.21 -88.90 -27.61
CA GLY A 878 -30.87 -87.58 -28.13
C GLY A 878 -29.63 -86.91 -27.52
N ILE A 879 -28.91 -87.57 -26.61
CA ILE A 879 -27.66 -87.09 -25.99
C ILE A 879 -26.50 -87.96 -26.48
N ASN A 880 -25.39 -87.35 -26.91
CA ASN A 880 -24.17 -88.10 -27.23
C ASN A 880 -23.50 -88.55 -25.93
N THR A 881 -23.23 -89.84 -25.78
CA THR A 881 -22.72 -90.45 -24.54
C THR A 881 -21.59 -91.41 -24.87
N CYS A 882 -20.54 -91.41 -24.05
CA CYS A 882 -19.41 -92.32 -24.20
C CYS A 882 -19.72 -93.71 -23.61
N LEU A 883 -19.82 -94.73 -24.47
CA LEU A 883 -20.07 -96.13 -24.10
C LEU A 883 -18.81 -96.98 -24.21
N LYS A 884 -18.63 -97.95 -23.30
CA LYS A 884 -17.46 -98.84 -23.28
C LYS A 884 -17.50 -99.82 -24.47
N CYS A 885 -16.34 -100.12 -25.05
CA CYS A 885 -16.17 -101.20 -26.02
C CYS A 885 -16.37 -102.60 -25.39
N SER A 886 -16.68 -103.60 -26.21
CA SER A 886 -16.66 -105.02 -25.82
C SER A 886 -15.22 -105.48 -25.54
N ASP A 887 -15.02 -106.38 -24.58
CA ASP A 887 -13.68 -106.70 -24.04
C ASP A 887 -12.69 -107.33 -25.04
N SER A 888 -13.16 -107.76 -26.23
CA SER A 888 -12.33 -108.16 -27.36
C SER A 888 -11.62 -106.99 -28.07
N CYS A 889 -12.14 -105.77 -27.96
CA CYS A 889 -11.57 -104.56 -28.54
C CYS A 889 -10.77 -103.80 -27.48
N GLN A 890 -9.59 -103.30 -27.84
CA GLN A 890 -8.89 -102.29 -27.05
C GLN A 890 -9.42 -100.88 -27.35
N GLN A 891 -9.81 -100.64 -28.61
CA GLN A 891 -10.54 -99.46 -29.06
C GLN A 891 -11.56 -99.90 -30.11
N CYS A 892 -12.73 -99.24 -30.13
CA CYS A 892 -13.83 -99.50 -31.05
C CYS A 892 -14.35 -98.19 -31.67
N SER A 893 -15.11 -98.30 -32.75
CA SER A 893 -15.43 -97.17 -33.64
C SER A 893 -16.86 -96.63 -33.48
N TYR A 894 -17.88 -97.39 -33.88
CA TYR A 894 -19.29 -96.99 -33.91
C TYR A 894 -20.24 -97.98 -33.20
N GLN A 895 -19.73 -99.16 -32.81
CA GLN A 895 -20.42 -100.21 -32.07
C GLN A 895 -19.40 -100.92 -31.17
N ALA A 896 -19.87 -101.50 -30.06
CA ALA A 896 -19.00 -102.10 -29.05
C ALA A 896 -18.13 -103.28 -29.57
N ASP A 897 -18.62 -104.06 -30.56
CA ASP A 897 -17.90 -105.19 -31.17
C ASP A 897 -17.10 -104.80 -32.43
N LYS A 898 -17.13 -103.53 -32.84
CA LYS A 898 -16.47 -103.00 -34.04
C LYS A 898 -15.13 -102.38 -33.68
N CYS A 899 -14.14 -103.24 -33.53
CA CYS A 899 -12.82 -102.88 -33.04
C CYS A 899 -12.01 -102.13 -34.09
N SER A 900 -11.31 -101.06 -33.68
CA SER A 900 -10.20 -100.47 -34.45
C SER A 900 -8.83 -100.99 -33.97
N THR A 901 -8.74 -101.50 -32.74
CA THR A 901 -7.59 -102.24 -32.20
C THR A 901 -8.04 -103.40 -31.30
N CYS A 902 -7.25 -104.47 -31.24
CA CYS A 902 -7.63 -105.73 -30.59
C CYS A 902 -6.95 -105.95 -29.23
N SER A 903 -7.71 -106.46 -28.26
CA SER A 903 -7.18 -106.88 -26.96
C SER A 903 -6.45 -108.22 -27.07
N ASN A 904 -5.24 -108.29 -26.52
CA ASN A 904 -4.40 -109.48 -26.27
C ASN A 904 -4.21 -110.42 -27.49
N GLU A 905 -3.13 -110.18 -28.25
CA GLU A 905 -2.54 -111.00 -29.34
C GLU A 905 -3.42 -111.33 -30.57
N LYS A 906 -4.74 -111.18 -30.44
CA LYS A 906 -5.74 -111.26 -31.50
C LYS A 906 -5.41 -110.31 -32.65
N VAL A 907 -5.81 -110.73 -33.84
CA VAL A 907 -5.62 -110.00 -35.10
C VAL A 907 -6.90 -109.36 -35.59
N LEU A 908 -6.79 -108.15 -36.11
CA LEU A 908 -7.88 -107.41 -36.71
C LEU A 908 -8.11 -107.83 -38.16
N TYR A 909 -9.36 -108.19 -38.48
CA TYR A 909 -9.84 -108.43 -39.84
C TYR A 909 -11.29 -107.95 -39.95
N ASN A 910 -11.56 -107.04 -40.90
CA ASN A 910 -12.88 -106.46 -41.18
C ASN A 910 -13.66 -106.02 -39.91
N ASP A 911 -13.06 -105.08 -39.15
CA ASP A 911 -13.53 -104.53 -37.88
C ASP A 911 -13.72 -105.55 -36.72
N LYS A 912 -13.28 -106.80 -36.88
CA LYS A 912 -13.41 -107.85 -35.85
C LYS A 912 -12.08 -108.45 -35.43
N CYS A 913 -11.96 -108.75 -34.14
CA CYS A 913 -10.76 -109.31 -33.53
C CYS A 913 -10.83 -110.84 -33.47
N LEU A 914 -10.11 -111.49 -34.37
CA LEU A 914 -10.00 -112.94 -34.51
C LEU A 914 -8.73 -113.45 -33.83
N THR A 915 -8.64 -114.75 -33.54
CA THR A 915 -7.40 -115.35 -33.00
C THR A 915 -6.32 -115.55 -34.06
N GLN A 916 -6.70 -115.66 -35.34
CA GLN A 916 -5.80 -115.87 -36.47
C GLN A 916 -6.40 -115.26 -37.77
N CYS A 917 -5.56 -115.07 -38.78
CA CYS A 917 -6.01 -114.54 -40.08
C CYS A 917 -6.66 -115.62 -40.96
N PRO A 918 -7.61 -115.25 -41.84
CA PRO A 918 -8.09 -116.12 -42.91
C PRO A 918 -6.99 -116.50 -43.91
N GLN A 919 -7.23 -117.51 -44.75
CA GLN A 919 -6.33 -117.81 -45.88
C GLN A 919 -6.17 -116.62 -46.82
N ASP A 920 -5.05 -116.56 -47.53
CA ASP A 920 -4.55 -115.47 -48.37
C ASP A 920 -4.22 -114.14 -47.64
N TYR A 921 -4.42 -114.06 -46.32
CA TYR A 921 -4.04 -112.91 -45.51
C TYR A 921 -3.00 -113.29 -44.43
N ILE A 922 -1.86 -112.60 -44.45
CA ILE A 922 -0.78 -112.76 -43.46
C ILE A 922 -0.90 -111.72 -42.35
N LYS A 923 -0.46 -112.10 -41.13
CA LYS A 923 -0.43 -111.23 -39.96
C LYS A 923 0.66 -110.17 -40.13
N SER A 924 0.27 -108.91 -40.34
CA SER A 924 1.17 -107.76 -40.33
C SER A 924 1.60 -107.42 -38.90
N ASN A 925 2.78 -106.82 -38.73
CA ASN A 925 3.41 -106.52 -37.42
C ASN A 925 2.51 -105.78 -36.43
N ASN A 926 1.52 -105.02 -36.91
CA ASN A 926 0.56 -104.29 -36.08
C ASN A 926 -0.67 -105.13 -35.67
N ASN A 927 -0.59 -106.47 -35.71
CA ASN A 927 -1.71 -107.40 -35.50
C ASN A 927 -2.90 -107.17 -36.45
N ILE A 928 -2.67 -106.81 -37.72
CA ILE A 928 -3.72 -106.66 -38.74
C ILE A 928 -3.49 -107.65 -39.87
N CYS A 929 -4.54 -108.34 -40.31
CA CYS A 929 -4.46 -109.27 -41.45
C CYS A 929 -4.39 -108.51 -42.77
N LYS A 930 -3.33 -108.74 -43.57
CA LYS A 930 -3.11 -108.09 -44.88
C LYS A 930 -2.83 -109.10 -45.98
N LYS A 931 -3.30 -108.82 -47.19
CA LYS A 931 -2.97 -109.58 -48.40
C LYS A 931 -1.52 -109.27 -48.85
N ALA A 932 -0.86 -110.20 -49.52
CA ALA A 932 0.48 -109.97 -50.09
C ALA A 932 0.47 -108.87 -51.17
N TYR A 933 1.63 -108.27 -51.45
CA TYR A 933 1.77 -106.91 -51.99
C TYR A 933 2.48 -106.87 -53.36
N ASP A 934 2.30 -105.77 -54.11
CA ASP A 934 3.08 -105.41 -55.32
C ASP A 934 3.14 -103.86 -55.50
N ASP A 935 3.88 -103.34 -56.49
CA ASP A 935 4.85 -102.24 -56.30
C ASP A 935 4.49 -100.76 -56.67
N THR A 936 5.31 -99.82 -56.16
CA THR A 936 5.71 -98.46 -56.69
C THR A 936 4.85 -97.14 -56.75
N ILE A 937 5.30 -96.10 -55.99
CA ILE A 937 5.80 -94.74 -56.40
C ILE A 937 4.90 -93.53 -56.93
N ASN A 938 4.99 -92.37 -56.21
CA ASN A 938 4.97 -90.90 -56.57
C ASN A 938 3.74 -89.95 -56.86
N ASN A 939 3.85 -88.72 -56.29
CA ASN A 939 3.64 -87.33 -56.82
C ASN A 939 2.30 -86.50 -56.88
N SER A 940 2.20 -85.47 -55.99
CA SER A 940 2.12 -83.99 -56.28
C SER A 940 0.80 -83.13 -56.42
N SER A 941 0.79 -81.95 -55.73
CA SER A 941 0.40 -80.57 -56.19
C SER A 941 -0.94 -79.79 -55.83
N LYS A 942 -0.78 -78.51 -55.39
CA LYS A 942 -1.50 -77.18 -55.62
C LYS A 942 -2.99 -76.82 -55.23
N ASN A 943 -3.11 -75.76 -54.37
CA ASN A 943 -3.93 -74.48 -54.32
C ASN A 943 -5.41 -74.25 -54.85
N LEU A 944 -6.23 -73.38 -54.18
CA LEU A 944 -6.83 -72.03 -54.59
C LEU A 944 -8.28 -71.58 -54.06
N THR A 945 -8.40 -70.41 -53.36
CA THR A 945 -9.39 -69.22 -53.35
C THR A 945 -10.98 -69.14 -53.37
N ILE A 946 -11.59 -68.27 -52.48
CA ILE A 946 -12.55 -67.08 -52.67
C ILE A 946 -14.14 -67.05 -52.56
N CYS A 947 -14.74 -65.91 -52.04
CA CYS A 947 -16.15 -65.30 -52.06
C CYS A 947 -17.32 -65.73 -51.08
N GLY A 948 -18.45 -65.00 -50.78
CA GLY A 948 -18.94 -63.57 -50.95
C GLY A 948 -20.48 -63.26 -50.67
N PHE A 949 -20.91 -61.97 -50.44
CA PHE A 949 -22.31 -61.31 -50.48
C PHE A 949 -23.35 -61.47 -49.28
N GLU A 950 -24.48 -60.73 -49.02
CA GLU A 950 -25.29 -59.58 -49.62
C GLU A 950 -26.07 -58.60 -48.61
N LYS A 951 -27.45 -58.49 -48.51
CA LYS A 951 -28.26 -57.36 -47.85
C LYS A 951 -29.64 -57.70 -47.14
N VAL A 952 -30.27 -56.75 -46.37
CA VAL A 952 -31.66 -56.13 -46.54
C VAL A 952 -32.37 -55.47 -45.27
N TYR A 953 -32.66 -54.13 -45.32
CA TYR A 953 -33.74 -53.26 -44.69
C TYR A 953 -34.08 -53.30 -43.15
N ILE A 954 -35.02 -52.55 -42.48
CA ILE A 954 -36.24 -51.73 -42.84
C ILE A 954 -36.51 -50.39 -42.03
N ILE A 955 -37.68 -50.17 -41.37
CA ILE A 955 -38.37 -48.87 -40.97
C ILE A 955 -39.13 -49.04 -39.60
N GLY A 956 -39.61 -48.10 -38.73
CA GLY A 956 -39.84 -46.61 -38.62
C GLY A 956 -40.31 -46.22 -37.17
N PHE A 957 -41.19 -45.25 -36.79
CA PHE A 957 -41.95 -44.14 -37.43
C PHE A 957 -42.77 -43.24 -36.39
N ILE A 958 -42.99 -41.92 -36.63
CA ILE A 958 -44.10 -41.00 -36.12
C ILE A 958 -44.25 -40.58 -34.60
N ILE A 959 -44.76 -39.40 -34.12
CA ILE A 959 -44.85 -37.95 -34.56
C ILE A 959 -45.46 -36.98 -33.45
N ILE A 960 -45.33 -35.62 -33.57
CA ILE A 960 -46.20 -34.51 -33.01
C ILE A 960 -46.17 -34.13 -31.47
N ILE A 961 -46.40 -32.89 -30.93
CA ILE A 961 -46.30 -31.45 -31.38
C ILE A 961 -46.58 -30.41 -30.20
N ILE A 962 -45.97 -29.19 -30.19
CA ILE A 962 -46.47 -27.86 -29.62
C ILE A 962 -46.76 -27.74 -28.06
N THR A 963 -46.77 -26.61 -27.32
CA THR A 963 -46.71 -25.12 -27.53
C THR A 963 -45.88 -24.36 -26.44
N THR A 964 -45.64 -23.06 -26.69
CA THR A 964 -45.19 -22.00 -25.76
C THR A 964 -46.13 -21.67 -24.58
N PHE A 965 -45.59 -21.16 -23.46
CA PHE A 965 -45.76 -19.73 -23.05
C PHE A 965 -45.05 -19.37 -21.72
N ILE A 966 -44.22 -18.31 -21.76
CA ILE A 966 -44.10 -17.13 -20.87
C ILE A 966 -42.85 -16.35 -21.28
#